data_AF-A0A149TGM1-F1
#
_entry.id   AF-A0A149TGM1-F1
#
_cell.length_a   1.000
_cell.length_b   1.000
_cell.length_c   1.000
_cell.angle_alpha   90.00
_cell.angle_beta   90.00
_cell.angle_gamma   90.00
#
_symmetry.space_group_name_H-M   'P 1'
#
loop_
_entity.id
_entity.type
_entity.pdbx_description
1 polymer ?
#
loop_
_entity_poly.entity_id
_entity_poly.type
_entity_poly.pdbx_seq_one_letter_code
_entity_poly.pdbx_strand_id
1 'polypeptide(L)'
;MAVIYNTNYTHNPNSYLTLAVQRAAQTLFGKDNVAVADNMSLAGIAASGEHDVLICLDAQRINLPLIRRVRPAFKTMILWTFEDPFMRDFNVENAELFDFVFTNDPSCAEYYHGKGHYLPLAASPSIHERSVVPADDLEYDIFFAGTMWPNRVHTLRKVIAAFPDARLKLVCPTNEFLPPLPGDLASLAIQRPISHEAFIDFANVSAVTLTMFRDYASHGEVSQATAPGPRFFELALAGTAQVVEAPDSMDAAHFETVNGIALARDANQVVDAIAKLLKQKDARLSAAQAAQKSVLSQHLYEHRLEKIQSITGADFGRRTHAIAPLHRRRRLRVLMCTHSTIHEQAWGGVEVYQQGLCTLLARDVEYFYWLRRGNFCRLTTANGHELERFDVPEVGWQDALCDAPEEMAFSSVLSQYNIDLVHFQHLGHHALSLPIIAKANGTGVIFSAHDFWLLSARYNLLNHELRYVEAEVRSVLAADITLKASENVEHGGEQTRRAFVAKMLHSIDAILFGTVHSRNLTHEIYPVLDSKRSLVKGIPSPDNTVPILRKAYQPLGERPLGVAIVGNFLRTKGADTILSLIDIAHPDHFVFHIFGYLSPEYEAVLTAVPRANVKVYGRYEMGDIDALKVADVALNLSIWPETYCISLSEAWQNGLIPIVTDVGALGDRVEDGVNGFKVPISRPSMVLERLELLRSSEPLRHQIMQNITPALWTHARDYADDLLALYHETAPRREMGVSELRLDAGQVHLLPHASWRHQAPPRHIFDPPTARDLSVELPVTISDWFSVQGAECYIDDICHYVFSALDEAVFQGASEFHIRGWMILPGVSSAGQMFTVLVGEDPDSPMIFLECQREIRGDIAELFADAPRRSGFSGKVALRGKWCEGRFRIGLINVVNGQGAFQLTPIQIEVEGGQIRSIVRSAPSNDLVLSDFRRVSHSDGLMRNVKLSGVGKQPMHPYTAGALEYFIDEFSGLLGDLPLPSGPETPVMIRGWMFFRNLSRAGQVYGGLVSESGEEIIFFAMERMARADVGKVYRDAPLCVGFRGAFMPREGYARPLDGVYRFILVNVVGDVYGSRLTDIAVTFDDGAVLTVERTDVQPHDVERAERLLAAKIVS
;
A
#
# COMPACT_ATOMS: atom_id res chain seq x y z
N MET A 1 17.48 -30.85 1.10
CA MET A 1 17.88 -29.51 1.59
C MET A 1 16.77 -28.97 2.48
N ALA A 2 17.05 -28.39 3.65
CA ALA A 2 16.00 -27.80 4.50
C ALA A 2 15.87 -26.30 4.27
N VAL A 3 14.66 -25.89 3.87
CA VAL A 3 14.19 -24.53 4.11
C VAL A 3 13.65 -24.48 5.53
N ILE A 4 14.10 -23.54 6.34
CA ILE A 4 13.58 -23.27 7.68
C ILE A 4 12.70 -22.03 7.60
N TYR A 5 11.44 -22.15 7.99
CA TYR A 5 10.48 -21.06 8.00
C TYR A 5 9.87 -20.95 9.39
N ASN A 6 10.04 -19.80 10.05
CA ASN A 6 9.30 -19.54 11.28
C ASN A 6 7.91 -19.04 10.90
N THR A 7 6.89 -19.82 11.26
CA THR A 7 5.51 -19.49 10.95
C THR A 7 5.01 -18.26 11.69
N ASN A 8 5.62 -17.88 12.83
CA ASN A 8 5.33 -16.66 13.54
C ASN A 8 6.08 -15.48 12.90
N TYR A 9 5.53 -14.99 11.79
CA TYR A 9 6.10 -13.91 10.97
C TYR A 9 5.90 -12.50 11.55
N THR A 10 5.20 -12.38 12.67
CA THR A 10 5.04 -11.14 13.42
C THR A 10 6.04 -11.06 14.57
N HIS A 11 6.19 -9.91 15.24
CA HIS A 11 7.16 -9.69 16.34
C HIS A 11 7.26 -10.90 17.30
N ASN A 12 8.33 -11.71 17.15
CA ASN A 12 8.55 -12.95 17.88
C ASN A 12 9.70 -12.76 18.88
N PRO A 13 9.42 -12.64 20.20
CA PRO A 13 10.47 -12.49 21.21
C PRO A 13 11.38 -13.73 21.30
N ASN A 14 10.94 -14.87 20.78
CA ASN A 14 11.70 -16.12 20.71
C ASN A 14 12.38 -16.36 19.36
N SER A 15 12.58 -15.31 18.55
CA SER A 15 13.28 -15.41 17.24
C SER A 15 14.68 -16.04 17.32
N TYR A 16 15.35 -15.95 18.47
CA TYR A 16 16.63 -16.64 18.72
C TYR A 16 16.54 -18.17 18.60
N LEU A 17 15.36 -18.77 18.82
CA LEU A 17 15.13 -20.21 18.61
C LEU A 17 15.28 -20.59 17.13
N THR A 18 14.79 -19.74 16.22
CA THR A 18 14.97 -19.95 14.77
C THR A 18 16.45 -19.88 14.40
N LEU A 19 17.19 -18.93 14.99
CA LEU A 19 18.63 -18.81 14.79
C LEU A 19 19.40 -20.03 15.36
N ALA A 20 18.97 -20.54 16.51
CA ALA A 20 19.53 -21.75 17.13
C ALA A 20 19.36 -22.98 16.21
N VAL A 21 18.14 -23.20 15.71
CA VAL A 21 17.83 -24.29 14.77
C VAL A 21 18.59 -24.12 13.45
N GLN A 22 18.66 -22.89 12.91
CA GLN A 22 19.44 -22.59 11.71
C GLN A 22 20.91 -22.96 11.89
N ARG A 23 21.55 -22.51 12.97
CA ARG A 23 22.98 -22.78 13.21
C ARG A 23 23.25 -24.28 13.35
N ALA A 24 22.40 -24.98 14.09
CA ALA A 24 22.49 -26.44 14.22
C ALA A 24 22.33 -27.15 12.86
N ALA A 25 21.37 -26.71 12.03
CA ALA A 25 21.18 -27.24 10.69
C ALA A 25 22.39 -26.97 9.79
N GLN A 26 23.00 -25.78 9.87
CA GLN A 26 24.21 -25.45 9.11
C GLN A 26 25.41 -26.30 9.53
N THR A 27 25.54 -26.61 10.83
CA THR A 27 26.58 -27.50 11.35
C THR A 27 26.40 -28.93 10.83
N LEU A 28 25.18 -29.47 10.87
CA LEU A 28 24.89 -30.86 10.47
C LEU A 28 24.85 -31.07 8.97
N PHE A 29 24.17 -30.17 8.26
CA PHE A 29 23.87 -30.35 6.84
C PHE A 29 24.81 -29.53 5.95
N GLY A 30 25.55 -28.56 6.50
CA GLY A 30 26.41 -27.64 5.74
C GLY A 30 25.71 -26.33 5.41
N LYS A 31 26.47 -25.23 5.44
CA LYS A 31 25.92 -23.86 5.29
C LYS A 31 25.16 -23.64 3.98
N ASP A 32 25.65 -24.19 2.87
CA ASP A 32 25.04 -24.03 1.54
C ASP A 32 23.78 -24.88 1.34
N ASN A 33 23.47 -25.77 2.29
CA ASN A 33 22.31 -26.67 2.29
C ASN A 33 21.16 -26.20 3.20
N VAL A 34 21.23 -24.98 3.75
CA VAL A 34 20.21 -24.45 4.66
C VAL A 34 19.85 -23.03 4.25
N ALA A 35 18.56 -22.82 3.97
CA ALA A 35 18.00 -21.50 3.74
C ALA A 35 17.00 -21.15 4.85
N VAL A 36 17.09 -19.95 5.42
CA VAL A 36 16.05 -19.40 6.28
C VAL A 36 15.14 -18.55 5.42
N ALA A 37 13.85 -18.86 5.44
CA ALA A 37 12.84 -18.18 4.67
C ALA A 37 11.90 -17.38 5.57
N ASP A 38 11.28 -16.38 4.95
CA ASP A 38 10.22 -15.54 5.49
C ASP A 38 9.07 -15.47 4.46
N ASN A 39 8.04 -14.65 4.73
CA ASN A 39 6.91 -14.49 3.81
C ASN A 39 7.31 -13.92 2.44
N MET A 40 8.40 -13.16 2.36
CA MET A 40 8.90 -12.58 1.11
C MET A 40 9.64 -13.61 0.25
N SER A 41 10.36 -14.55 0.89
CA SER A 41 11.33 -15.42 0.22
C SER A 41 10.86 -16.88 0.06
N LEU A 42 9.95 -17.38 0.91
CA LEU A 42 9.58 -18.80 0.96
C LEU A 42 9.09 -19.34 -0.39
N ALA A 43 8.15 -18.66 -1.03
CA ALA A 43 7.60 -19.14 -2.30
C ALA A 43 8.61 -19.03 -3.45
N GLY A 44 9.49 -18.02 -3.44
CA GLY A 44 10.58 -17.91 -4.41
C GLY A 44 11.59 -19.06 -4.29
N ILE A 45 11.92 -19.46 -3.06
CA ILE A 45 12.77 -20.63 -2.79
C ILE A 45 12.06 -21.93 -3.20
N ALA A 46 10.75 -22.06 -2.92
CA ALA A 46 9.96 -23.19 -3.36
C ALA A 46 9.95 -23.32 -4.89
N ALA A 47 9.74 -22.19 -5.59
CA ALA A 47 9.71 -22.12 -7.04
C ALA A 47 11.06 -22.47 -7.71
N SER A 48 12.21 -22.22 -7.05
CA SER A 48 13.52 -22.59 -7.60
C SER A 48 13.72 -24.11 -7.67
N GLY A 49 13.03 -24.86 -6.81
CA GLY A 49 13.06 -26.32 -6.77
C GLY A 49 14.34 -26.95 -6.24
N GLU A 50 15.24 -26.13 -5.71
CA GLU A 50 16.54 -26.56 -5.17
C GLU A 50 16.39 -27.37 -3.88
N HIS A 51 15.30 -27.16 -3.15
CA HIS A 51 15.00 -27.79 -1.87
C HIS A 51 13.84 -28.78 -2.01
N ASP A 52 13.93 -29.92 -1.32
CA ASP A 52 12.86 -30.91 -1.23
C ASP A 52 12.17 -30.91 0.14
N VAL A 53 12.74 -30.26 1.16
CA VAL A 53 12.24 -30.28 2.54
C VAL A 53 12.01 -28.86 3.06
N LEU A 54 10.85 -28.66 3.70
CA LEU A 54 10.50 -27.45 4.43
C LEU A 54 10.22 -27.80 5.91
N ILE A 55 10.91 -27.14 6.82
CA ILE A 55 10.67 -27.18 8.26
C ILE A 55 10.00 -25.88 8.68
N CYS A 56 8.74 -25.97 9.10
CA CYS A 56 7.97 -24.90 9.70
C CYS A 56 8.10 -24.95 11.23
N LEU A 57 8.59 -23.87 11.84
CA LEU A 57 8.78 -23.76 13.29
C LEU A 57 7.65 -22.95 13.95
N ASP A 58 7.50 -23.10 15.27
CA ASP A 58 6.62 -22.37 16.20
C ASP A 58 5.15 -22.81 16.15
N ALA A 59 4.52 -22.63 15.00
CA ALA A 59 3.10 -22.90 14.68
C ALA A 59 2.07 -21.91 15.26
N GLN A 60 2.46 -20.87 16.00
CA GLN A 60 1.51 -19.91 16.60
C GLN A 60 0.70 -19.07 15.61
N ARG A 61 1.26 -18.71 14.44
CA ARG A 61 0.64 -17.75 13.51
C ARG A 61 0.87 -18.12 12.04
N ILE A 62 0.48 -19.34 11.67
CA ILE A 62 0.73 -19.89 10.33
C ILE A 62 0.00 -19.09 9.23
N ASN A 63 0.74 -18.61 8.23
CA ASN A 63 0.15 -18.11 6.98
C ASN A 63 -0.32 -19.29 6.11
N LEU A 64 -1.52 -19.80 6.40
CA LEU A 64 -2.08 -20.99 5.73
C LEU A 64 -2.18 -20.85 4.20
N PRO A 65 -2.61 -19.71 3.63
CA PRO A 65 -2.59 -19.53 2.18
C PRO A 65 -1.20 -19.65 1.55
N LEU A 66 -0.15 -19.16 2.22
CA LEU A 66 1.23 -19.31 1.75
C LEU A 66 1.70 -20.76 1.83
N ILE A 67 1.41 -21.46 2.93
CA ILE A 67 1.73 -22.88 3.08
C ILE A 67 1.04 -23.71 2.00
N ARG A 68 -0.24 -23.47 1.71
CA ARG A 68 -0.97 -24.11 0.60
C ARG A 68 -0.35 -23.81 -0.77
N ARG A 69 0.12 -22.57 -0.98
CA ARG A 69 0.79 -22.14 -2.22
C ARG A 69 2.09 -22.91 -2.45
N VAL A 70 2.89 -23.16 -1.42
CA VAL A 70 4.21 -23.80 -1.57
C VAL A 70 4.18 -25.32 -1.39
N ARG A 71 3.10 -25.89 -0.84
CA ARG A 71 2.98 -27.32 -0.53
C ARG A 71 3.38 -28.26 -1.68
N PRO A 72 2.97 -28.04 -2.95
CA PRO A 72 3.32 -28.96 -4.04
C PRO A 72 4.80 -28.92 -4.43
N ALA A 73 5.53 -27.87 -4.05
CA ALA A 73 6.93 -27.72 -4.40
C ALA A 73 7.88 -28.54 -3.50
N PHE A 74 7.43 -28.88 -2.29
CA PHE A 74 8.21 -29.66 -1.32
C PHE A 74 7.76 -31.12 -1.29
N LYS A 75 8.74 -32.03 -1.30
CA LYS A 75 8.49 -33.47 -1.14
C LYS A 75 8.12 -33.81 0.30
N THR A 76 8.72 -33.11 1.27
CA THR A 76 8.46 -33.32 2.69
C THR A 76 8.28 -32.00 3.41
N MET A 77 7.15 -31.85 4.09
CA MET A 77 6.82 -30.71 4.94
C MET A 77 6.70 -31.13 6.39
N ILE A 78 7.44 -30.44 7.24
CA ILE A 78 7.56 -30.76 8.66
C ILE A 78 7.06 -29.55 9.45
N LEU A 79 6.17 -29.77 10.42
CA LEU A 79 5.79 -28.77 11.42
C LEU A 79 6.47 -29.12 12.75
N TRP A 80 7.11 -28.16 13.40
CA TRP A 80 7.63 -28.31 14.76
C TRP A 80 7.01 -27.24 15.67
N THR A 81 6.07 -27.65 16.53
CA THR A 81 5.31 -26.78 17.41
C THR A 81 6.11 -26.44 18.67
N PHE A 82 6.04 -25.17 19.12
CA PHE A 82 6.82 -24.67 20.26
C PHE A 82 5.96 -24.35 21.50
N GLU A 83 4.65 -24.20 21.34
CA GLU A 83 3.70 -23.85 22.41
C GLU A 83 2.59 -24.89 22.60
N ASP A 84 2.79 -26.14 22.17
CA ASP A 84 1.92 -27.22 22.65
C ASP A 84 2.15 -27.42 24.16
N PRO A 85 1.12 -27.76 24.95
CA PRO A 85 -0.26 -28.09 24.56
C PRO A 85 -1.19 -26.88 24.40
N PHE A 86 -0.69 -25.67 24.61
CA PHE A 86 -1.51 -24.46 24.69
C PHE A 86 -2.07 -24.00 23.35
N MET A 87 -1.40 -24.35 22.25
CA MET A 87 -1.85 -24.11 20.87
C MET A 87 -2.34 -25.39 20.19
N ARG A 88 -2.51 -26.49 20.93
CA ARG A 88 -2.79 -27.83 20.37
C ARG A 88 -3.96 -27.82 19.40
N ASP A 89 -5.11 -27.29 19.81
CA ASP A 89 -6.33 -27.37 19.01
C ASP A 89 -6.15 -26.63 17.67
N PHE A 90 -5.57 -25.43 17.69
CA PHE A 90 -5.19 -24.69 16.50
C PHE A 90 -4.17 -25.45 15.62
N ASN A 91 -3.16 -26.07 16.22
CA ASN A 91 -2.13 -26.79 15.47
C ASN A 91 -2.68 -28.07 14.82
N VAL A 92 -3.55 -28.81 15.52
CA VAL A 92 -4.20 -30.04 15.03
C VAL A 92 -5.08 -29.72 13.82
N GLU A 93 -5.87 -28.64 13.86
CA GLU A 93 -6.70 -28.19 12.72
C GLU A 93 -5.88 -27.93 11.45
N ASN A 94 -4.60 -27.56 11.60
CA ASN A 94 -3.72 -27.19 10.49
C ASN A 94 -2.70 -28.27 10.10
N ALA A 95 -2.66 -29.39 10.83
CA ALA A 95 -1.68 -30.46 10.64
C ALA A 95 -1.79 -31.18 9.29
N GLU A 96 -2.94 -31.12 8.61
CA GLU A 96 -3.16 -31.76 7.31
C GLU A 96 -2.25 -31.26 6.19
N LEU A 97 -1.71 -30.04 6.31
CA LEU A 97 -0.78 -29.49 5.33
C LEU A 97 0.64 -30.07 5.44
N PHE A 98 0.93 -30.81 6.51
CA PHE A 98 2.25 -31.32 6.84
C PHE A 98 2.30 -32.86 6.77
N ASP A 99 3.46 -33.38 6.40
CA ASP A 99 3.72 -34.82 6.37
C ASP A 99 4.08 -35.35 7.77
N PHE A 100 4.78 -34.52 8.57
CA PHE A 100 5.20 -34.84 9.93
C PHE A 100 4.95 -33.66 10.86
N VAL A 101 4.50 -33.94 12.09
CA VAL A 101 4.35 -32.95 13.15
C VAL A 101 5.20 -33.37 14.34
N PHE A 102 6.13 -32.52 14.72
CA PHE A 102 6.91 -32.64 15.94
C PHE A 102 6.34 -31.71 16.99
N THR A 103 6.00 -32.25 18.16
CA THR A 103 5.42 -31.47 19.25
C THR A 103 6.37 -31.38 20.43
N ASN A 104 6.48 -30.20 21.03
CA ASN A 104 7.28 -29.98 22.23
C ASN A 104 6.65 -30.58 23.50
N ASP A 105 5.41 -31.07 23.43
CA ASP A 105 4.69 -31.67 24.55
C ASP A 105 4.23 -33.10 24.22
N PRO A 106 4.61 -34.12 25.02
CA PRO A 106 4.35 -35.51 24.69
C PRO A 106 2.85 -35.85 24.68
N SER A 107 2.04 -35.17 25.51
CA SER A 107 0.60 -35.40 25.57
C SER A 107 -0.11 -35.04 24.25
N CYS A 108 0.52 -34.23 23.40
CA CYS A 108 -0.06 -33.77 22.14
C CYS A 108 0.21 -34.72 20.96
N ALA A 109 1.19 -35.62 21.05
CA ALA A 109 1.65 -36.38 19.89
C ALA A 109 0.53 -37.24 19.25
N GLU A 110 -0.32 -37.86 20.07
CA GLU A 110 -1.41 -38.71 19.59
C GLU A 110 -2.54 -37.92 18.89
N TYR A 111 -2.70 -36.64 19.21
CA TYR A 111 -3.74 -35.77 18.61
C TYR A 111 -3.48 -35.49 17.13
N TYR A 112 -2.26 -35.70 16.64
CA TYR A 112 -1.89 -35.54 15.22
C TYR A 112 -2.08 -36.82 14.39
N HIS A 113 -2.92 -37.76 14.85
CA HIS A 113 -3.44 -38.90 14.09
C HIS A 113 -2.39 -39.73 13.31
N GLY A 114 -1.26 -40.03 13.96
CA GLY A 114 -0.18 -40.84 13.39
C GLY A 114 0.92 -40.05 12.67
N LYS A 115 0.77 -38.73 12.48
CA LYS A 115 1.82 -37.81 12.00
C LYS A 115 2.65 -37.22 13.15
N GLY A 116 2.16 -37.32 14.38
CA GLY A 116 2.71 -36.68 15.57
C GLY A 116 3.86 -37.43 16.22
N HIS A 117 4.92 -36.70 16.55
CA HIS A 117 6.10 -37.20 17.24
C HIS A 117 6.49 -36.25 18.37
N TYR A 118 6.71 -36.78 19.57
CA TYR A 118 7.26 -35.97 20.66
C TYR A 118 8.73 -35.62 20.37
N LEU A 119 9.04 -34.33 20.40
CA LEU A 119 10.37 -33.79 20.25
C LEU A 119 10.52 -32.49 21.05
N PRO A 120 11.15 -32.53 22.23
CA PRO A 120 11.32 -31.32 23.04
C PRO A 120 12.25 -30.34 22.34
N LEU A 121 12.11 -29.06 22.70
CA LEU A 121 13.09 -28.05 22.35
C LEU A 121 14.46 -28.33 23.00
N ALA A 122 15.45 -27.51 22.68
CA ALA A 122 16.84 -27.79 22.99
C ALA A 122 17.62 -26.51 23.28
N ALA A 123 18.93 -26.63 23.51
CA ALA A 123 19.84 -25.51 23.66
C ALA A 123 20.81 -25.40 22.47
N SER A 124 21.41 -24.23 22.28
CA SER A 124 22.46 -23.99 21.28
C SER A 124 23.76 -23.58 21.98
N PRO A 125 24.89 -24.24 21.70
CA PRO A 125 26.19 -23.84 22.26
C PRO A 125 26.54 -22.40 21.87
N SER A 126 26.29 -22.04 20.61
CA SER A 126 26.61 -20.72 20.05
C SER A 126 25.83 -19.53 20.64
N ILE A 127 24.81 -19.79 21.46
CA ILE A 127 23.97 -18.75 22.08
C ILE A 127 24.06 -18.86 23.61
N HIS A 128 23.95 -20.09 24.14
CA HIS A 128 23.72 -20.31 25.57
C HIS A 128 24.97 -20.76 26.34
N GLU A 129 26.00 -21.30 25.67
CA GLU A 129 27.16 -21.84 26.39
C GLU A 129 27.96 -20.73 27.07
N ARG A 130 28.25 -20.94 28.36
CA ARG A 130 29.15 -20.12 29.18
C ARG A 130 30.03 -21.03 30.01
N SER A 131 31.25 -20.60 30.33
CA SER A 131 32.06 -21.32 31.31
C SER A 131 31.40 -21.27 32.69
N VAL A 132 31.44 -22.38 33.43
CA VAL A 132 30.87 -22.42 34.79
C VAL A 132 31.70 -21.53 35.71
N VAL A 133 31.05 -20.52 36.30
CA VAL A 133 31.70 -19.52 37.16
C VAL A 133 31.97 -20.11 38.56
N PRO A 134 33.19 -19.96 39.12
CA PRO A 134 33.49 -20.34 40.50
C PRO A 134 32.65 -19.56 41.51
N ALA A 135 32.41 -20.14 42.68
CA ALA A 135 31.50 -19.56 43.67
C ALA A 135 31.91 -18.17 44.18
N ASP A 136 33.20 -17.84 44.12
CA ASP A 136 33.73 -16.57 44.63
C ASP A 136 33.56 -15.40 43.64
N ASP A 137 33.28 -15.69 42.36
CA ASP A 137 33.12 -14.70 41.28
C ASP A 137 31.63 -14.44 40.95
N LEU A 138 30.69 -15.00 41.72
CA LEU A 138 29.25 -14.86 41.49
C LEU A 138 28.71 -13.51 41.98
N GLU A 139 27.93 -12.85 41.15
CA GLU A 139 27.31 -11.54 41.43
C GLU A 139 26.01 -11.65 42.24
N TYR A 140 25.23 -12.70 41.99
CA TYR A 140 23.91 -12.91 42.61
C TYR A 140 23.83 -14.29 43.25
N ASP A 141 23.02 -14.40 44.30
CA ASP A 141 22.79 -15.66 44.99
C ASP A 141 21.60 -16.40 44.34
N ILE A 142 20.56 -15.67 43.96
CA ILE A 142 19.35 -16.25 43.35
C ILE A 142 18.91 -15.41 42.14
N PHE A 143 18.72 -16.09 41.00
CA PHE A 143 18.19 -15.50 39.78
C PHE A 143 16.88 -16.14 39.34
N PHE A 144 15.95 -15.29 38.89
CA PHE A 144 14.75 -15.73 38.17
C PHE A 144 14.39 -14.75 37.06
N ALA A 145 13.98 -15.27 35.91
CA ALA A 145 13.43 -14.48 34.83
C ALA A 145 12.21 -15.14 34.18
N GLY A 146 11.09 -14.43 34.11
CA GLY A 146 9.87 -14.89 33.46
C GLY A 146 8.63 -14.11 33.87
N THR A 147 7.53 -14.29 33.12
CA THR A 147 6.24 -13.69 33.45
C THR A 147 5.70 -14.23 34.79
N MET A 148 5.12 -13.35 35.59
CA MET A 148 4.68 -13.63 36.97
C MET A 148 3.27 -14.24 37.04
N TRP A 149 3.15 -15.51 36.68
CA TRP A 149 1.92 -16.27 36.91
C TRP A 149 1.65 -16.44 38.42
N PRO A 150 0.39 -16.60 38.86
CA PRO A 150 0.04 -16.66 40.28
C PRO A 150 0.84 -17.69 41.09
N ASN A 151 1.09 -18.87 40.51
CA ASN A 151 1.91 -19.92 41.13
C ASN A 151 3.35 -19.45 41.37
N ARG A 152 3.97 -18.79 40.37
CA ARG A 152 5.33 -18.25 40.47
C ARG A 152 5.43 -17.13 41.51
N VAL A 153 4.41 -16.27 41.61
CA VAL A 153 4.36 -15.21 42.63
C VAL A 153 4.39 -15.82 44.03
N HIS A 154 3.59 -16.87 44.27
CA HIS A 154 3.56 -17.57 45.56
C HIS A 154 4.92 -18.17 45.93
N THR A 155 5.54 -18.93 45.01
CA THR A 155 6.85 -19.55 45.25
C THR A 155 7.94 -18.51 45.46
N LEU A 156 7.99 -17.46 44.63
CA LEU A 156 9.03 -16.44 44.72
C LEU A 156 8.93 -15.61 46.02
N ARG A 157 7.72 -15.29 46.51
CA ARG A 157 7.55 -14.62 47.82
C ARG A 157 8.04 -15.49 48.98
N LYS A 158 7.84 -16.81 48.92
CA LYS A 158 8.41 -17.74 49.91
C LYS A 158 9.94 -17.78 49.86
N VAL A 159 10.53 -17.79 48.67
CA VAL A 159 11.99 -17.72 48.50
C VAL A 159 12.55 -16.43 49.09
N ILE A 160 11.95 -15.28 48.78
CA ILE A 160 12.38 -13.97 49.31
C ILE A 160 12.28 -13.93 50.84
N ALA A 161 11.20 -14.46 51.41
CA ALA A 161 11.02 -14.52 52.86
C ALA A 161 12.04 -15.46 53.55
N ALA A 162 12.46 -16.54 52.89
CA ALA A 162 13.44 -17.49 53.42
C ALA A 162 14.89 -16.98 53.33
N PHE A 163 15.19 -16.09 52.38
CA PHE A 163 16.53 -15.56 52.12
C PHE A 163 16.55 -14.02 52.05
N PRO A 164 16.27 -13.31 53.16
CA PRO A 164 16.12 -11.85 53.16
C PRO A 164 17.43 -11.10 52.82
N ASP A 165 18.58 -11.70 53.09
CA ASP A 165 19.91 -11.11 52.85
C ASP A 165 20.53 -11.55 51.51
N ALA A 166 19.84 -12.36 50.71
CA ALA A 166 20.36 -12.84 49.42
C ALA A 166 20.43 -11.71 48.38
N ARG A 167 21.50 -11.70 47.59
CA ARG A 167 21.63 -10.84 46.41
C ARG A 167 20.72 -11.39 45.30
N LEU A 168 19.55 -10.79 45.13
CA LEU A 168 18.55 -11.23 44.16
C LEU A 168 18.71 -10.51 42.82
N LYS A 169 18.55 -11.28 41.72
CA LYS A 169 18.30 -10.72 40.39
C LYS A 169 16.98 -11.25 39.86
N LEU A 170 15.97 -10.39 39.80
CA LEU A 170 14.62 -10.76 39.38
C LEU A 170 14.24 -9.99 38.11
N VAL A 171 13.86 -10.69 37.06
CA VAL A 171 13.39 -10.12 35.80
C VAL A 171 11.97 -10.61 35.53
N CYS A 172 11.02 -9.75 35.84
CA CYS A 172 9.61 -10.09 35.96
C CYS A 172 8.80 -9.19 35.02
N PRO A 173 8.89 -9.38 33.68
CA PRO A 173 8.13 -8.57 32.73
C PRO A 173 6.64 -8.63 33.04
N THR A 174 6.00 -7.47 32.98
CA THR A 174 4.55 -7.36 33.15
C THR A 174 3.81 -7.94 31.94
N ASN A 175 2.60 -8.41 32.20
CA ASN A 175 1.65 -8.86 31.18
C ASN A 175 0.33 -8.16 31.48
N GLU A 176 -0.26 -7.52 30.48
CA GLU A 176 -1.50 -6.74 30.63
C GLU A 176 -2.70 -7.58 31.08
N PHE A 177 -2.67 -8.89 30.88
CA PHE A 177 -3.70 -9.84 31.30
C PHE A 177 -3.47 -10.41 32.71
N LEU A 178 -2.41 -9.98 33.42
CA LEU A 178 -2.10 -10.43 34.77
C LEU A 178 -2.27 -9.31 35.80
N PRO A 179 -2.64 -9.64 37.05
CA PRO A 179 -2.62 -8.66 38.13
C PRO A 179 -1.26 -7.98 38.25
N PRO A 180 -1.22 -6.69 38.63
CA PRO A 180 0.03 -6.01 38.88
C PRO A 180 0.85 -6.76 39.93
N LEU A 181 2.16 -6.75 39.75
CA LEU A 181 3.10 -7.32 40.69
C LEU A 181 2.88 -6.73 42.10
N PRO A 182 2.79 -7.57 43.15
CA PRO A 182 2.74 -7.08 44.54
C PRO A 182 3.88 -6.10 44.83
N GLY A 183 3.59 -5.02 45.58
CA GLY A 183 4.53 -3.90 45.74
C GLY A 183 5.90 -4.28 46.33
N ASP A 184 5.93 -5.28 47.22
CA ASP A 184 7.15 -5.87 47.76
C ASP A 184 8.01 -6.47 46.65
N LEU A 185 7.42 -7.28 45.77
CA LEU A 185 8.10 -7.94 44.65
C LEU A 185 8.44 -6.97 43.51
N ALA A 186 7.53 -6.02 43.21
CA ALA A 186 7.70 -5.00 42.19
C ALA A 186 8.93 -4.11 42.44
N SER A 187 9.25 -3.86 43.70
CA SER A 187 10.41 -3.06 44.13
C SER A 187 11.76 -3.74 43.90
N LEU A 188 11.76 -5.08 43.82
CA LEU A 188 12.96 -5.91 43.69
C LEU A 188 13.21 -6.39 42.24
N ALA A 189 12.22 -6.26 41.35
CA ALA A 189 12.24 -6.86 40.03
C ALA A 189 12.32 -5.85 38.88
N ILE A 190 13.05 -6.20 37.83
CA ILE A 190 13.00 -5.51 36.54
C ILE A 190 11.71 -5.92 35.84
N GLN A 191 10.80 -4.96 35.67
CA GLN A 191 9.45 -5.21 35.14
C GLN A 191 9.32 -5.13 33.62
N ARG A 192 10.43 -5.34 32.90
CA ARG A 192 10.48 -5.30 31.44
C ARG A 192 11.28 -6.48 30.88
N PRO A 193 11.02 -6.92 29.64
CA PRO A 193 11.84 -7.91 28.98
C PRO A 193 13.30 -7.45 28.87
N ILE A 194 14.22 -8.42 28.84
CA ILE A 194 15.65 -8.21 28.58
C ILE A 194 16.05 -9.00 27.33
N SER A 195 17.22 -8.68 26.76
CA SER A 195 17.76 -9.49 25.68
C SER A 195 18.03 -10.92 26.16
N HIS A 196 17.94 -11.89 25.25
CA HIS A 196 18.22 -13.29 25.57
C HIS A 196 19.66 -13.50 26.05
N GLU A 197 20.61 -12.75 25.50
CA GLU A 197 22.01 -12.76 25.95
C GLU A 197 22.15 -12.32 27.41
N ALA A 198 21.50 -11.21 27.80
CA ALA A 198 21.50 -10.76 29.19
C ALA A 198 20.83 -11.78 30.13
N PHE A 199 19.79 -12.49 29.67
CA PHE A 199 19.17 -13.58 30.43
C PHE A 199 20.17 -14.72 30.72
N ILE A 200 20.94 -15.15 29.72
CA ILE A 200 21.98 -16.17 29.87
C ILE A 200 23.10 -15.69 30.79
N ASP A 201 23.57 -14.45 30.62
CA ASP A 201 24.67 -13.91 31.42
C ASP A 201 24.27 -13.74 32.89
N PHE A 202 23.06 -13.24 33.18
CA PHE A 202 22.55 -13.16 34.55
C PHE A 202 22.43 -14.54 35.20
N ALA A 203 22.00 -15.56 34.45
CA ALA A 203 21.98 -16.93 34.96
C ALA A 203 23.39 -17.44 35.29
N ASN A 204 24.37 -17.21 34.41
CA ASN A 204 25.74 -17.68 34.55
C ASN A 204 26.43 -17.13 35.81
N VAL A 205 26.24 -15.83 36.10
CA VAL A 205 26.83 -15.17 37.28
C VAL A 205 26.00 -15.34 38.57
N SER A 206 25.01 -16.22 38.56
CA SER A 206 24.14 -16.50 39.72
C SER A 206 24.46 -17.85 40.36
N ALA A 207 24.43 -17.92 41.70
CA ALA A 207 24.68 -19.17 42.43
C ALA A 207 23.63 -20.23 42.13
N VAL A 208 22.35 -19.83 42.17
CA VAL A 208 21.21 -20.68 41.82
C VAL A 208 20.28 -19.92 40.87
N THR A 209 19.85 -20.60 39.80
CA THR A 209 18.78 -20.11 38.92
C THR A 209 17.52 -20.95 39.10
N LEU A 210 16.38 -20.28 39.22
CA LEU A 210 15.07 -20.93 39.35
C LEU A 210 14.43 -21.16 37.99
N THR A 211 13.95 -22.39 37.76
CA THR A 211 13.11 -22.75 36.63
C THR A 211 11.74 -23.15 37.15
N MET A 212 10.74 -22.30 36.92
CA MET A 212 9.36 -22.53 37.35
C MET A 212 8.45 -22.62 36.12
N PHE A 213 7.63 -23.66 36.00
CA PHE A 213 6.69 -23.79 34.89
C PHE A 213 5.40 -23.00 35.13
N ARG A 214 4.72 -22.62 34.05
CA ARG A 214 3.46 -21.86 34.16
C ARG A 214 2.33 -22.80 34.55
N ASP A 215 1.46 -22.32 35.43
CA ASP A 215 0.16 -22.91 35.69
C ASP A 215 -0.92 -21.84 35.54
N TYR A 216 -1.35 -21.65 34.29
CA TYR A 216 -2.35 -20.67 33.94
C TYR A 216 -2.91 -20.97 32.54
N ALA A 217 -4.23 -21.14 32.43
CA ALA A 217 -4.90 -21.29 31.15
C ALA A 217 -5.19 -19.89 30.59
N SER A 218 -4.37 -19.45 29.62
CA SER A 218 -4.62 -18.20 28.91
C SER A 218 -5.78 -18.29 27.92
N HIS A 219 -6.03 -19.48 27.35
CA HIS A 219 -7.12 -19.81 26.44
C HIS A 219 -7.44 -21.32 26.59
N GLY A 220 -8.72 -21.70 26.55
CA GLY A 220 -9.15 -23.10 26.73
C GLY A 220 -9.02 -23.62 28.17
N GLU A 221 -9.03 -24.93 28.33
CA GLU A 221 -9.00 -25.60 29.66
C GLU A 221 -7.59 -26.03 30.11
N VAL A 222 -6.58 -25.92 29.24
CA VAL A 222 -5.22 -26.44 29.53
C VAL A 222 -4.35 -25.35 30.17
N SER A 223 -4.04 -25.51 31.47
CA SER A 223 -3.22 -24.56 32.22
C SER A 223 -1.74 -24.93 32.34
N GLN A 224 -1.38 -26.18 32.09
CA GLN A 224 -0.03 -26.72 32.31
C GLN A 224 0.49 -27.54 31.11
N ALA A 225 1.81 -27.51 30.91
CA ALA A 225 2.53 -28.43 30.03
C ALA A 225 2.90 -29.72 30.78
N THR A 226 3.16 -30.80 30.05
CA THR A 226 3.54 -32.12 30.58
C THR A 226 5.03 -32.45 30.38
N ALA A 227 5.80 -31.54 29.76
CA ALA A 227 7.25 -31.63 29.62
C ALA A 227 7.95 -30.26 29.79
N PRO A 228 9.26 -30.25 30.11
CA PRO A 228 10.01 -29.02 30.29
C PRO A 228 10.20 -28.24 28.98
N GLY A 229 10.01 -26.93 29.04
CA GLY A 229 10.31 -25.99 27.95
C GLY A 229 11.82 -25.74 27.75
N PRO A 230 12.20 -24.92 26.75
CA PRO A 230 13.58 -24.80 26.29
C PRO A 230 14.53 -24.27 27.39
N ARG A 231 14.07 -23.31 28.20
CA ARG A 231 14.85 -22.68 29.28
C ARG A 231 15.54 -23.66 30.22
N PHE A 232 14.95 -24.83 30.45
CA PHE A 232 15.55 -25.89 31.26
C PHE A 232 16.91 -26.36 30.70
N PHE A 233 16.99 -26.51 29.37
CA PHE A 233 18.22 -26.89 28.68
C PHE A 233 19.16 -25.69 28.50
N GLU A 234 18.62 -24.50 28.24
CA GLU A 234 19.40 -23.29 27.99
C GLU A 234 20.19 -22.87 29.24
N LEU A 235 19.55 -22.92 30.41
CA LEU A 235 20.19 -22.60 31.69
C LEU A 235 21.29 -23.60 32.04
N ALA A 236 21.14 -24.87 31.64
CA ALA A 236 22.20 -25.86 31.84
C ALA A 236 23.46 -25.46 31.04
N LEU A 237 23.30 -25.02 29.78
CA LEU A 237 24.42 -24.50 28.99
C LEU A 237 24.97 -23.18 29.52
N ALA A 238 24.13 -22.34 30.15
CA ALA A 238 24.57 -21.13 30.81
C ALA A 238 25.49 -21.41 32.03
N GLY A 239 25.70 -22.66 32.42
CA GLY A 239 26.65 -23.01 33.47
C GLY A 239 26.21 -22.61 34.87
N THR A 240 24.90 -22.53 35.11
CA THR A 240 24.30 -22.22 36.42
C THR A 240 23.77 -23.49 37.09
N ALA A 241 23.74 -23.52 38.42
CA ALA A 241 23.04 -24.59 39.14
C ALA A 241 21.54 -24.29 39.14
N GLN A 242 20.72 -25.31 38.85
CA GLN A 242 19.29 -25.14 38.64
C GLN A 242 18.47 -25.79 39.74
N VAL A 243 17.51 -25.03 40.28
CA VAL A 243 16.40 -25.55 41.08
C VAL A 243 15.15 -25.45 40.22
N VAL A 244 14.51 -26.59 39.98
CA VAL A 244 13.39 -26.71 39.03
C VAL A 244 12.13 -27.04 39.81
N GLU A 245 11.17 -26.13 39.81
CA GLU A 245 9.83 -26.37 40.35
C GLU A 245 8.93 -26.90 39.23
N ALA A 246 8.48 -28.16 39.37
CA ALA A 246 7.61 -28.80 38.40
C ALA A 246 6.46 -29.57 39.08
N PRO A 247 5.21 -29.45 38.58
CA PRO A 247 4.07 -30.18 39.12
C PRO A 247 4.19 -31.69 38.87
N ASP A 248 3.45 -32.49 39.64
CA ASP A 248 3.44 -33.97 39.49
C ASP A 248 2.90 -34.44 38.13
N SER A 249 2.13 -33.61 37.44
CA SER A 249 1.67 -33.83 36.06
C SER A 249 2.81 -33.88 35.04
N MET A 250 3.99 -33.35 35.39
CA MET A 250 5.19 -33.37 34.56
C MET A 250 6.11 -34.52 35.02
N ASP A 251 6.19 -35.56 34.18
CA ASP A 251 6.92 -36.80 34.50
C ASP A 251 8.40 -36.52 34.82
N ALA A 252 8.88 -37.10 35.93
CA ALA A 252 10.26 -37.00 36.36
C ALA A 252 11.26 -37.50 35.30
N ALA A 253 10.86 -38.49 34.48
CA ALA A 253 11.69 -39.06 33.43
C ALA A 253 12.19 -38.00 32.43
N HIS A 254 11.43 -36.93 32.19
CA HIS A 254 11.87 -35.84 31.31
C HIS A 254 13.01 -35.00 31.91
N PHE A 255 13.08 -34.90 33.24
CA PHE A 255 14.10 -34.17 33.97
C PHE A 255 15.35 -35.00 34.26
N GLU A 256 15.19 -36.31 34.47
CA GLU A 256 16.29 -37.26 34.71
C GLU A 256 17.29 -37.35 33.55
N THR A 257 16.91 -36.86 32.37
CA THR A 257 17.80 -36.71 31.21
C THR A 257 18.92 -35.69 31.43
N VAL A 258 18.78 -34.78 32.40
CA VAL A 258 19.80 -33.78 32.76
C VAL A 258 20.28 -34.02 34.18
N ASN A 259 21.52 -34.49 34.33
CA ASN A 259 22.10 -34.71 35.66
C ASN A 259 22.37 -33.39 36.39
N GLY A 260 22.41 -33.43 37.72
CA GLY A 260 22.84 -32.28 38.53
C GLY A 260 21.78 -31.20 38.78
N ILE A 261 20.54 -31.40 38.32
CA ILE A 261 19.42 -30.51 38.65
C ILE A 261 18.79 -30.88 40.01
N ALA A 262 18.21 -29.89 40.69
CA ALA A 262 17.41 -30.12 41.89
C ALA A 262 15.92 -29.96 41.56
N LEU A 263 15.21 -31.08 41.37
CA LEU A 263 13.77 -31.10 41.12
C LEU A 263 13.00 -30.93 42.43
N ALA A 264 12.06 -30.00 42.46
CA ALA A 264 11.18 -29.72 43.58
C ALA A 264 9.72 -29.78 43.12
N ARG A 265 8.83 -30.36 43.95
CA ARG A 265 7.39 -30.46 43.67
C ARG A 265 6.55 -29.37 44.34
N ASP A 266 7.14 -28.63 45.26
CA ASP A 266 6.49 -27.54 45.97
C ASP A 266 7.49 -26.46 46.40
N ALA A 267 6.96 -25.28 46.77
CA ALA A 267 7.76 -24.13 47.16
C ALA A 267 8.66 -24.35 48.40
N ASN A 268 8.33 -25.29 49.30
CA ASN A 268 9.17 -25.56 50.47
C ASN A 268 10.40 -26.38 50.03
N GLN A 269 10.21 -27.38 49.17
CA GLN A 269 11.31 -28.13 48.56
C GLN A 269 12.23 -27.23 47.72
N VAL A 270 11.66 -26.22 47.05
CA VAL A 270 12.44 -25.18 46.36
C VAL A 270 13.37 -24.45 47.34
N VAL A 271 12.85 -24.00 48.49
CA VAL A 271 13.64 -23.32 49.53
C VAL A 271 14.73 -24.23 50.08
N ASP A 272 14.43 -25.49 50.38
CA ASP A 272 15.41 -26.46 50.88
C ASP A 272 16.54 -26.73 49.87
N ALA A 273 16.19 -26.85 48.59
CA ALA A 273 17.15 -27.05 47.51
C ALA A 273 18.07 -25.84 47.32
N ILE A 274 17.52 -24.62 47.33
CA ILE A 274 18.29 -23.38 47.28
C ILE A 274 19.25 -23.30 48.48
N ALA A 275 18.75 -23.53 49.70
CA ALA A 275 19.56 -23.48 50.93
C ALA A 275 20.76 -24.45 50.87
N LYS A 276 20.53 -25.66 50.36
CA LYS A 276 21.60 -26.65 50.17
C LYS A 276 22.68 -26.16 49.21
N LEU A 277 22.28 -25.64 48.05
CA LEU A 277 23.22 -25.18 47.01
C LEU A 277 24.00 -23.93 47.44
N LEU A 278 23.35 -22.98 48.14
CA LEU A 278 24.03 -21.79 48.67
C LEU A 278 25.04 -22.14 49.77
N LYS A 279 24.76 -23.18 50.59
CA LYS A 279 25.65 -23.62 51.66
C LYS A 279 26.84 -24.46 51.16
N GLN A 280 26.67 -25.21 50.08
CA GLN A 280 27.66 -26.19 49.59
C GLN A 280 28.24 -25.78 48.23
N LYS A 281 29.27 -24.92 48.24
CA LYS A 281 29.93 -24.38 47.03
C LYS A 281 30.38 -25.47 46.04
N ASP A 282 31.01 -26.55 46.52
CA ASP A 282 31.48 -27.66 45.66
C ASP A 282 30.32 -28.44 45.05
N ALA A 283 29.22 -28.62 45.80
CA ALA A 283 28.03 -29.30 45.31
C ALA A 283 27.33 -28.45 44.22
N ARG A 284 27.26 -27.12 44.39
CA ARG A 284 26.78 -26.19 43.36
C ARG A 284 27.60 -26.28 42.09
N LEU A 285 28.94 -26.23 42.21
CA LEU A 285 29.84 -26.31 41.07
C LEU A 285 29.66 -27.64 40.31
N SER A 286 29.62 -28.75 41.04
CA SER A 286 29.43 -30.08 40.48
C SER A 286 28.07 -30.23 39.79
N ALA A 287 27.00 -29.67 40.38
CA ALA A 287 25.66 -29.64 39.81
C ALA A 287 25.61 -28.89 38.47
N ALA A 288 26.16 -27.67 38.41
CA ALA A 288 26.21 -26.86 37.20
C ALA A 288 27.01 -27.56 36.07
N GLN A 289 28.18 -28.12 36.39
CA GLN A 289 29.00 -28.86 35.42
C GLN A 289 28.31 -30.13 34.91
N ALA A 290 27.64 -30.89 35.79
CA ALA A 290 26.92 -32.10 35.40
C ALA A 290 25.73 -31.79 34.48
N ALA A 291 24.99 -30.71 34.76
CA ALA A 291 23.87 -30.27 33.93
C ALA A 291 24.35 -29.82 32.55
N GLN A 292 25.37 -28.96 32.51
CA GLN A 292 25.97 -28.48 31.26
C GLN A 292 26.48 -29.65 30.40
N LYS A 293 27.20 -30.59 31.00
CA LYS A 293 27.71 -31.79 30.31
C LYS A 293 26.58 -32.66 29.74
N SER A 294 25.51 -32.86 30.50
CA SER A 294 24.36 -33.66 30.05
C SER A 294 23.70 -33.02 28.82
N VAL A 295 23.46 -31.71 28.86
CA VAL A 295 22.85 -30.98 27.73
C VAL A 295 23.74 -30.95 26.49
N LEU A 296 25.04 -30.70 26.64
CA LEU A 296 26.01 -30.79 25.53
C LEU A 296 25.97 -32.16 24.83
N SER A 297 25.74 -33.24 25.59
CA SER A 297 25.76 -34.60 25.05
C SER A 297 24.44 -35.06 24.42
N GLN A 298 23.29 -34.49 24.79
CA GLN A 298 21.97 -35.06 24.46
C GLN A 298 20.86 -34.05 24.13
N HIS A 299 21.01 -32.77 24.48
CA HIS A 299 19.92 -31.77 24.41
C HIS A 299 20.27 -30.53 23.59
N LEU A 300 21.08 -30.71 22.55
CA LEU A 300 21.35 -29.69 21.53
C LEU A 300 20.35 -29.77 20.37
N TYR A 301 20.15 -28.66 19.66
CA TYR A 301 19.30 -28.62 18.46
C TYR A 301 19.80 -29.54 17.36
N GLU A 302 21.10 -29.80 17.31
CA GLU A 302 21.74 -30.78 16.44
C GLU A 302 21.11 -32.17 16.64
N HIS A 303 21.03 -32.64 17.88
CA HIS A 303 20.40 -33.93 18.18
C HIS A 303 18.91 -33.98 17.79
N ARG A 304 18.21 -32.84 17.86
CA ARG A 304 16.80 -32.76 17.44
C ARG A 304 16.66 -32.88 15.93
N LEU A 305 17.52 -32.21 15.17
CA LEU A 305 17.53 -32.29 13.71
C LEU A 305 17.95 -33.67 13.20
N GLU A 306 18.91 -34.33 13.87
CA GLU A 306 19.26 -35.73 13.58
C GLU A 306 18.06 -36.67 13.82
N LYS A 307 17.31 -36.46 14.91
CA LYS A 307 16.09 -37.20 15.20
C LYS A 307 15.02 -36.97 14.13
N ILE A 308 14.80 -35.72 13.72
CA ILE A 308 13.89 -35.36 12.63
C ILE A 308 14.30 -36.07 11.34
N GLN A 309 15.60 -36.02 10.99
CA GLN A 309 16.13 -36.69 9.81
C GLN A 309 15.91 -38.21 9.86
N SER A 310 16.18 -38.83 11.01
CA SER A 310 15.98 -40.27 11.21
C SER A 310 14.51 -40.69 11.12
N ILE A 311 13.58 -39.89 11.64
CA ILE A 311 12.14 -40.21 11.64
C ILE A 311 11.54 -40.00 10.25
N THR A 312 11.87 -38.87 9.60
CA THR A 312 11.28 -38.51 8.31
C THR A 312 11.92 -39.25 7.13
N GLY A 313 13.17 -39.71 7.27
CA GLY A 313 13.97 -40.25 6.17
C GLY A 313 14.21 -39.25 5.03
N ALA A 314 14.00 -37.96 5.30
CA ALA A 314 14.07 -36.91 4.29
C ALA A 314 15.52 -36.54 3.94
N ASP A 315 15.73 -36.11 2.69
CA ASP A 315 17.04 -35.65 2.22
C ASP A 315 17.22 -34.15 2.48
N PHE A 316 18.15 -33.82 3.38
CA PHE A 316 18.49 -32.46 3.78
C PHE A 316 19.63 -31.83 2.96
N GLY A 317 20.09 -32.42 1.84
CA GLY A 317 21.11 -31.85 0.94
C GLY A 317 20.59 -31.00 -0.25
N ARG A 318 21.36 -30.02 -0.73
CA ARG A 318 21.04 -29.17 -1.90
C ARG A 318 21.14 -29.94 -3.21
N ARG A 319 20.18 -29.72 -4.12
CA ARG A 319 20.37 -30.10 -5.53
C ARG A 319 21.33 -29.11 -6.19
N THR A 320 22.53 -29.54 -6.52
CA THR A 320 23.59 -28.72 -7.14
C THR A 320 23.62 -28.81 -8.67
N HIS A 321 22.90 -29.75 -9.27
CA HIS A 321 22.76 -29.87 -10.73
C HIS A 321 21.62 -29.00 -11.25
N ALA A 322 21.74 -28.56 -12.52
CA ALA A 322 20.71 -27.79 -13.19
C ALA A 322 19.35 -28.50 -13.13
N ILE A 323 18.37 -27.88 -12.48
CA ILE A 323 17.04 -28.45 -12.31
C ILE A 323 16.31 -28.33 -13.65
N ALA A 324 15.92 -29.49 -14.19
CA ALA A 324 15.18 -29.55 -15.45
C ALA A 324 13.93 -28.65 -15.37
N PRO A 325 13.57 -27.95 -16.46
CA PRO A 325 12.32 -27.21 -16.51
C PRO A 325 11.13 -28.10 -16.16
N LEU A 326 10.17 -27.55 -15.42
CA LEU A 326 8.93 -28.25 -15.09
C LEU A 326 8.16 -28.57 -16.39
N HIS A 327 7.90 -29.85 -16.63
CA HIS A 327 7.01 -30.27 -17.71
C HIS A 327 5.56 -29.97 -17.32
N ARG A 328 4.93 -29.03 -18.02
CA ARG A 328 3.57 -28.55 -17.72
C ARG A 328 2.55 -29.25 -18.61
N ARG A 329 1.44 -29.70 -18.01
CA ARG A 329 0.27 -30.24 -18.74
C ARG A 329 -0.58 -29.16 -19.41
N ARG A 330 -0.37 -27.89 -19.04
CA ARG A 330 -1.05 -26.71 -19.56
C ARG A 330 -0.05 -25.73 -20.17
N ARG A 331 -0.55 -24.80 -20.99
CA ARG A 331 0.20 -23.63 -21.45
C ARG A 331 0.77 -22.84 -20.26
N LEU A 332 1.89 -22.16 -20.48
CA LEU A 332 2.44 -21.21 -19.50
C LEU A 332 1.42 -20.10 -19.25
N ARG A 333 1.16 -19.75 -17.99
CA ARG A 333 0.29 -18.61 -17.66
C ARG A 333 1.13 -17.39 -17.34
N VAL A 334 1.00 -16.35 -18.15
CA VAL A 334 1.75 -15.11 -18.02
C VAL A 334 0.77 -13.97 -17.76
N LEU A 335 0.97 -13.25 -16.65
CA LEU A 335 0.24 -12.03 -16.33
C LEU A 335 1.05 -10.82 -16.78
N MET A 336 0.57 -10.08 -17.77
CA MET A 336 1.13 -8.81 -18.19
C MET A 336 0.61 -7.69 -17.29
N CYS A 337 1.50 -7.02 -16.55
CA CYS A 337 1.14 -5.87 -15.72
C CYS A 337 1.39 -4.58 -16.52
N THR A 338 0.32 -3.83 -16.79
CA THR A 338 0.33 -2.64 -17.65
C THR A 338 -0.84 -1.72 -17.31
N HIS A 339 -0.75 -0.45 -17.66
CA HIS A 339 -1.79 0.55 -17.39
C HIS A 339 -2.87 0.64 -18.49
N SER A 340 -2.66 0.00 -19.64
CA SER A 340 -3.56 0.05 -20.80
C SER A 340 -3.40 -1.15 -21.74
N THR A 341 -4.38 -1.34 -22.62
CA THR A 341 -4.35 -2.31 -23.74
C THR A 341 -4.97 -1.68 -24.99
N ILE A 342 -4.89 -2.36 -26.14
CA ILE A 342 -5.55 -1.92 -27.39
C ILE A 342 -7.08 -1.85 -27.29
N HIS A 343 -7.68 -2.46 -26.25
CA HIS A 343 -9.11 -2.44 -25.99
C HIS A 343 -9.55 -1.22 -25.16
N GLU A 344 -8.60 -0.40 -24.69
CA GLU A 344 -8.87 0.83 -23.95
C GLU A 344 -8.92 2.06 -24.88
N GLN A 345 -9.48 3.17 -24.41
CA GLN A 345 -9.63 4.38 -25.25
C GLN A 345 -8.30 5.12 -25.52
N ALA A 346 -7.30 4.94 -24.66
CA ALA A 346 -5.99 5.59 -24.76
C ALA A 346 -4.85 4.57 -24.68
N TRP A 347 -4.16 4.36 -25.80
CA TRP A 347 -3.04 3.42 -25.95
C TRP A 347 -1.94 4.01 -26.84
N GLY A 348 -0.73 3.43 -26.75
CA GLY A 348 0.45 3.78 -27.55
C GLY A 348 1.12 2.55 -28.17
N GLY A 349 2.37 2.69 -28.58
CA GLY A 349 3.09 1.62 -29.30
C GLY A 349 3.37 0.36 -28.47
N VAL A 350 3.41 0.47 -27.13
CA VAL A 350 3.70 -0.66 -26.24
C VAL A 350 2.50 -1.61 -26.15
N GLU A 351 1.27 -1.10 -26.11
CA GLU A 351 0.04 -1.92 -26.11
C GLU A 351 -0.12 -2.69 -27.42
N VAL A 352 0.25 -2.07 -28.53
CA VAL A 352 0.24 -2.70 -29.85
C VAL A 352 1.23 -3.87 -29.91
N TYR A 353 2.45 -3.64 -29.42
CA TYR A 353 3.49 -4.67 -29.28
C TYR A 353 3.01 -5.85 -28.40
N GLN A 354 2.38 -5.58 -27.26
CA GLN A 354 1.84 -6.61 -26.36
C GLN A 354 0.80 -7.50 -27.06
N GLN A 355 -0.09 -6.90 -27.86
CA GLN A 355 -1.08 -7.67 -28.62
C GLN A 355 -0.43 -8.56 -29.69
N GLY A 356 0.58 -8.04 -30.38
CA GLY A 356 1.40 -8.80 -31.31
C GLY A 356 1.96 -10.05 -30.64
N LEU A 357 2.62 -9.90 -29.49
CA LEU A 357 3.17 -11.04 -28.74
C LEU A 357 2.10 -12.05 -28.32
N CYS A 358 0.98 -11.59 -27.78
CA CYS A 358 -0.12 -12.45 -27.37
C CYS A 358 -0.61 -13.33 -28.53
N THR A 359 -0.70 -12.76 -29.72
CA THR A 359 -1.11 -13.47 -30.94
C THR A 359 -0.04 -14.47 -31.38
N LEU A 360 1.22 -14.05 -31.38
CA LEU A 360 2.35 -14.85 -31.86
C LEU A 360 2.65 -16.07 -30.99
N LEU A 361 2.37 -15.99 -29.69
CA LEU A 361 2.68 -17.04 -28.71
C LEU A 361 1.43 -17.73 -28.13
N ALA A 362 0.24 -17.50 -28.70
CA ALA A 362 -1.04 -18.03 -28.20
C ALA A 362 -1.10 -19.57 -28.07
N ARG A 363 -0.27 -20.31 -28.81
CA ARG A 363 -0.19 -21.78 -28.75
C ARG A 363 0.53 -22.27 -27.51
N ASP A 364 1.54 -21.55 -27.05
CA ASP A 364 2.45 -21.96 -25.98
C ASP A 364 2.14 -21.24 -24.65
N VAL A 365 1.57 -20.04 -24.74
CA VAL A 365 1.31 -19.14 -23.61
C VAL A 365 -0.16 -18.75 -23.55
N GLU A 366 -0.70 -18.74 -22.34
CA GLU A 366 -1.99 -18.18 -21.97
C GLU A 366 -1.74 -16.86 -21.24
N TYR A 367 -2.15 -15.76 -21.87
CA TYR A 367 -1.93 -14.40 -21.34
C TYR A 367 -3.15 -13.86 -20.61
N PHE A 368 -2.85 -13.17 -19.52
CA PHE A 368 -3.78 -12.33 -18.75
C PHE A 368 -3.19 -10.93 -18.63
N TYR A 369 -4.04 -9.92 -18.43
CA TYR A 369 -3.61 -8.56 -18.12
C TYR A 369 -4.06 -8.16 -16.71
N TRP A 370 -3.15 -7.54 -15.97
CA TRP A 370 -3.45 -6.79 -14.75
C TRP A 370 -3.42 -5.30 -15.08
N LEU A 371 -4.57 -4.65 -14.98
CA LEU A 371 -4.78 -3.25 -15.36
C LEU A 371 -5.19 -2.43 -14.14
N ARG A 372 -4.63 -1.23 -13.97
CA ARG A 372 -5.07 -0.27 -12.97
C ARG A 372 -5.40 1.08 -13.60
N ARG A 373 -6.61 1.58 -13.34
CA ARG A 373 -7.03 2.94 -13.71
C ARG A 373 -8.04 3.50 -12.70
N GLY A 374 -7.83 4.76 -12.31
CA GLY A 374 -8.69 5.42 -11.32
C GLY A 374 -8.74 4.64 -10.02
N ASN A 375 -9.95 4.31 -9.60
CA ASN A 375 -10.25 3.65 -8.33
C ASN A 375 -10.50 2.13 -8.44
N PHE A 376 -9.97 1.47 -9.48
CA PHE A 376 -10.10 0.02 -9.59
C PHE A 376 -8.95 -0.64 -10.36
N CYS A 377 -8.73 -1.92 -10.03
CA CYS A 377 -7.90 -2.85 -10.79
C CYS A 377 -8.78 -3.86 -11.52
N ARG A 378 -8.32 -4.34 -12.68
CA ARG A 378 -9.01 -5.38 -13.47
C ARG A 378 -8.05 -6.49 -13.85
N LEU A 379 -8.55 -7.71 -13.76
CA LEU A 379 -7.95 -8.87 -14.42
C LEU A 379 -8.72 -9.13 -15.72
N THR A 380 -8.02 -9.16 -16.84
CA THR A 380 -8.63 -9.44 -18.14
C THR A 380 -7.90 -10.55 -18.89
N THR A 381 -8.59 -11.19 -19.83
CA THR A 381 -7.98 -12.10 -20.80
C THR A 381 -7.24 -11.34 -21.90
N ALA A 382 -6.40 -12.02 -22.67
CA ALA A 382 -5.72 -11.46 -23.84
C ALA A 382 -6.65 -10.81 -24.89
N ASN A 383 -7.94 -11.18 -24.92
CA ASN A 383 -8.93 -10.64 -25.85
C ASN A 383 -9.76 -9.48 -25.25
N GLY A 384 -9.37 -8.97 -24.08
CA GLY A 384 -10.05 -7.85 -23.42
C GLY A 384 -11.28 -8.22 -22.60
N HIS A 385 -11.64 -9.50 -22.47
CA HIS A 385 -12.74 -9.91 -21.59
C HIS A 385 -12.32 -9.79 -20.12
N GLU A 386 -13.04 -8.97 -19.35
CA GLU A 386 -12.87 -8.79 -17.91
C GLU A 386 -13.29 -10.07 -17.15
N LEU A 387 -12.37 -10.61 -16.36
CA LEU A 387 -12.62 -11.77 -15.52
C LEU A 387 -13.02 -11.32 -14.10
N GLU A 388 -12.29 -10.35 -13.56
CA GLU A 388 -12.50 -9.82 -12.21
C GLU A 388 -12.15 -8.33 -12.14
N ARG A 389 -12.80 -7.64 -11.19
CA ARG A 389 -12.60 -6.23 -10.89
C ARG A 389 -12.49 -6.03 -9.37
N PHE A 390 -11.55 -5.19 -8.96
CA PHE A 390 -11.25 -4.90 -7.57
C PHE A 390 -11.27 -3.39 -7.35
N ASP A 391 -12.10 -2.89 -6.45
CA ASP A 391 -12.09 -1.48 -6.09
C ASP A 391 -10.88 -1.18 -5.21
N VAL A 392 -10.13 -0.13 -5.55
CA VAL A 392 -8.94 0.31 -4.84
C VAL A 392 -8.96 1.84 -4.73
N PRO A 393 -8.27 2.45 -3.74
CA PRO A 393 -8.11 3.90 -3.71
C PRO A 393 -7.44 4.41 -5.00
N GLU A 394 -7.84 5.60 -5.44
CA GLU A 394 -7.13 6.27 -6.53
C GLU A 394 -5.75 6.70 -6.03
N VAL A 395 -4.73 6.39 -6.81
CA VAL A 395 -3.35 6.84 -6.58
C VAL A 395 -2.86 7.59 -7.81
N GLY A 396 -2.03 8.61 -7.59
CA GLY A 396 -1.37 9.31 -8.69
C GLY A 396 -0.52 8.35 -9.53
N TRP A 397 -0.43 8.59 -10.83
CA TRP A 397 0.33 7.76 -11.80
C TRP A 397 1.74 7.41 -11.31
N GLN A 398 2.39 8.35 -10.63
CA GLN A 398 3.79 8.33 -10.27
C GLN A 398 4.00 8.19 -8.76
N ASP A 399 2.94 7.99 -7.98
CA ASP A 399 3.02 8.32 -6.56
C ASP A 399 3.11 7.08 -5.68
N ALA A 400 2.61 5.93 -6.13
CA ALA A 400 2.44 4.74 -5.32
C ALA A 400 3.74 3.92 -5.15
N LEU A 401 4.26 3.86 -3.93
CA LEU A 401 5.29 2.89 -3.56
C LEU A 401 4.64 1.57 -3.13
N CYS A 402 3.75 1.65 -2.14
CA CYS A 402 2.96 0.53 -1.63
C CYS A 402 1.46 0.88 -1.66
N ASP A 403 0.61 -0.08 -1.99
CA ASP A 403 -0.83 0.07 -1.96
C ASP A 403 -1.50 -1.25 -1.58
N ALA A 404 -1.77 -1.45 -0.29
CA ALA A 404 -2.22 -2.72 0.26
C ALA A 404 -3.47 -3.29 -0.45
N PRO A 405 -4.52 -2.49 -0.77
CA PRO A 405 -5.65 -2.96 -1.59
C PRO A 405 -5.23 -3.58 -2.93
N GLU A 406 -4.37 -2.91 -3.71
CA GLU A 406 -3.88 -3.46 -4.97
C GLU A 406 -2.98 -4.68 -4.74
N GLU A 407 -2.04 -4.61 -3.81
CA GLU A 407 -1.08 -5.69 -3.51
C GLU A 407 -1.79 -6.99 -3.14
N MET A 408 -2.79 -6.90 -2.24
CA MET A 408 -3.56 -8.06 -1.80
C MET A 408 -4.42 -8.63 -2.94
N ALA A 409 -5.06 -7.79 -3.74
CA ALA A 409 -5.86 -8.23 -4.89
C ALA A 409 -4.97 -8.91 -5.94
N PHE A 410 -3.84 -8.28 -6.27
CA PHE A 410 -2.84 -8.81 -7.19
C PHE A 410 -2.29 -10.16 -6.71
N SER A 411 -1.89 -10.27 -5.43
CA SER A 411 -1.46 -11.53 -4.81
C SER A 411 -2.53 -12.63 -4.90
N SER A 412 -3.80 -12.26 -4.67
CA SER A 412 -4.93 -13.19 -4.76
C SER A 412 -5.04 -13.76 -6.17
N VAL A 413 -4.94 -12.91 -7.20
CA VAL A 413 -4.98 -13.33 -8.60
C VAL A 413 -3.82 -14.27 -8.94
N LEU A 414 -2.59 -13.96 -8.52
CA LEU A 414 -1.44 -14.81 -8.82
C LEU A 414 -1.59 -16.23 -8.27
N SER A 415 -2.08 -16.34 -7.04
CA SER A 415 -2.25 -17.62 -6.35
C SER A 415 -3.49 -18.39 -6.82
N GLN A 416 -4.62 -17.75 -7.05
CA GLN A 416 -5.87 -18.40 -7.49
C GLN A 416 -5.80 -18.86 -8.96
N TYR A 417 -5.30 -18.02 -9.86
CA TYR A 417 -5.15 -18.37 -11.28
C TYR A 417 -3.90 -19.22 -11.56
N ASN A 418 -3.10 -19.47 -10.52
CA ASN A 418 -1.84 -20.18 -10.59
C ASN A 418 -0.93 -19.63 -11.70
N ILE A 419 -0.72 -18.32 -11.67
CA ILE A 419 0.14 -17.62 -12.62
C ILE A 419 1.57 -18.13 -12.47
N ASP A 420 2.22 -18.45 -13.60
CA ASP A 420 3.62 -18.92 -13.61
C ASP A 420 4.59 -17.73 -13.62
N LEU A 421 4.27 -16.69 -14.40
CA LEU A 421 5.11 -15.51 -14.56
C LEU A 421 4.31 -14.22 -14.55
N VAL A 422 4.93 -13.16 -14.02
CA VAL A 422 4.48 -11.80 -14.22
C VAL A 422 5.49 -11.07 -15.10
N HIS A 423 5.00 -10.49 -16.20
CA HIS A 423 5.78 -9.63 -17.07
C HIS A 423 5.30 -8.19 -16.92
N PHE A 424 6.07 -7.39 -16.18
CA PHE A 424 5.83 -5.97 -16.01
C PHE A 424 6.25 -5.21 -17.26
N GLN A 425 5.30 -4.50 -17.88
CA GLN A 425 5.54 -3.61 -19.02
C GLN A 425 5.67 -2.16 -18.54
N HIS A 426 4.88 -1.78 -17.54
CA HIS A 426 4.86 -0.43 -16.98
C HIS A 426 4.35 -0.50 -15.54
N LEU A 427 4.85 0.37 -14.65
CA LEU A 427 4.38 0.47 -13.26
C LEU A 427 3.63 1.77 -12.94
N GLY A 428 3.47 2.67 -13.89
CA GLY A 428 2.55 3.81 -13.75
C GLY A 428 1.13 3.37 -13.40
N HIS A 429 0.52 4.12 -12.48
CA HIS A 429 -0.69 3.79 -11.72
C HIS A 429 -0.56 2.62 -10.73
N HIS A 430 0.36 1.69 -10.93
CA HIS A 430 0.57 0.54 -10.06
C HIS A 430 1.53 0.85 -8.90
N ALA A 431 1.41 0.11 -7.80
CA ALA A 431 2.40 0.18 -6.72
C ALA A 431 3.77 -0.37 -7.16
N LEU A 432 4.86 0.33 -6.80
CA LEU A 432 6.21 -0.18 -7.05
C LEU A 432 6.53 -1.49 -6.29
N SER A 433 5.74 -1.84 -5.27
CA SER A 433 5.87 -3.09 -4.50
C SER A 433 5.46 -4.35 -5.28
N LEU A 434 4.68 -4.23 -6.36
CA LEU A 434 4.10 -5.40 -7.05
C LEU A 434 5.12 -6.45 -7.53
N PRO A 435 6.32 -6.11 -8.04
CA PRO A 435 7.33 -7.12 -8.36
C PRO A 435 7.82 -7.91 -7.15
N ILE A 436 7.85 -7.29 -5.96
CA ILE A 436 8.17 -7.98 -4.70
C ILE A 436 7.04 -8.94 -4.33
N ILE A 437 5.78 -8.50 -4.41
CA ILE A 437 4.59 -9.32 -4.16
C ILE A 437 4.52 -10.50 -5.16
N ALA A 438 4.84 -10.27 -6.43
CA ALA A 438 4.89 -11.29 -7.46
C ALA A 438 5.91 -12.39 -7.11
N LYS A 439 7.12 -11.99 -6.72
CA LYS A 439 8.17 -12.95 -6.33
C LYS A 439 7.83 -13.69 -5.04
N ALA A 440 7.23 -13.01 -4.07
CA ALA A 440 6.75 -13.59 -2.82
C ALA A 440 5.57 -14.58 -3.02
N ASN A 441 4.88 -14.54 -4.17
CA ASN A 441 3.92 -15.55 -4.60
C ASN A 441 4.56 -16.76 -5.32
N GLY A 442 5.88 -16.74 -5.50
CA GLY A 442 6.65 -17.78 -6.18
C GLY A 442 6.53 -17.76 -7.70
N THR A 443 6.19 -16.60 -8.28
CA THR A 443 6.15 -16.44 -9.75
C THR A 443 7.52 -16.03 -10.30
N GLY A 444 7.76 -16.32 -11.58
CA GLY A 444 8.88 -15.73 -12.32
C GLY A 444 8.59 -14.26 -12.64
N VAL A 445 9.55 -13.37 -12.44
CA VAL A 445 9.35 -11.92 -12.59
C VAL A 445 10.23 -11.36 -13.70
N ILE A 446 9.61 -10.82 -14.74
CA ILE A 446 10.29 -10.16 -15.86
C ILE A 446 9.83 -8.71 -15.93
N PHE A 447 10.75 -7.81 -16.24
CA PHE A 447 10.48 -6.38 -16.40
C PHE A 447 10.97 -5.87 -17.74
N SER A 448 10.10 -5.25 -18.54
CA SER A 448 10.50 -4.50 -19.74
C SER A 448 10.54 -3.01 -19.44
N ALA A 449 11.73 -2.39 -19.54
CA ALA A 449 11.92 -0.97 -19.27
C ALA A 449 11.53 -0.12 -20.50
N HIS A 450 10.22 0.16 -20.63
CA HIS A 450 9.67 0.97 -21.73
C HIS A 450 9.73 2.49 -21.49
N ASP A 451 10.08 2.90 -20.28
CA ASP A 451 10.16 4.30 -19.84
C ASP A 451 11.26 4.48 -18.77
N PHE A 452 11.50 5.73 -18.34
CA PHE A 452 12.50 6.06 -17.31
C PHE A 452 11.90 6.28 -15.92
N TRP A 453 10.70 5.77 -15.64
CA TRP A 453 10.03 5.87 -14.34
C TRP A 453 10.85 5.22 -13.23
N LEU A 454 11.64 4.19 -13.52
CA LEU A 454 12.57 3.63 -12.54
C LEU A 454 13.71 4.60 -12.18
N LEU A 455 14.09 5.50 -13.08
CA LEU A 455 15.22 6.41 -12.88
C LEU A 455 14.82 7.76 -12.32
N SER A 456 13.66 8.28 -12.74
CA SER A 456 13.22 9.63 -12.44
C SER A 456 11.74 9.65 -12.07
N ALA A 457 11.39 10.57 -11.17
CA ALA A 457 10.02 10.97 -10.89
C ALA A 457 9.30 11.55 -12.12
N ARG A 458 9.99 11.79 -13.23
CA ARG A 458 9.38 12.11 -14.52
C ARG A 458 9.87 11.10 -15.54
N TYR A 459 8.98 10.19 -15.94
CA TYR A 459 9.31 9.03 -16.79
C TYR A 459 9.95 9.37 -18.15
N ASN A 460 9.91 10.64 -18.54
CA ASN A 460 10.49 11.15 -19.78
C ASN A 460 11.84 11.89 -19.62
N LEU A 461 12.40 11.96 -18.40
CA LEU A 461 13.65 12.69 -18.14
C LEU A 461 13.61 14.19 -18.56
N LEU A 462 12.40 14.77 -18.61
CA LEU A 462 12.19 16.21 -18.83
C LEU A 462 11.90 16.91 -17.51
N ASN A 463 12.47 18.08 -17.29
CA ASN A 463 12.14 18.94 -16.15
C ASN A 463 10.84 19.75 -16.39
N HIS A 464 10.50 20.69 -15.49
CA HIS A 464 9.25 21.46 -15.56
C HIS A 464 9.22 22.50 -16.69
N GLU A 465 10.38 22.86 -17.21
CA GLU A 465 10.53 23.68 -18.42
C GLU A 465 10.70 22.84 -19.70
N LEU A 466 10.40 21.54 -19.65
CA LEU A 466 10.51 20.59 -20.77
C LEU A 466 11.94 20.45 -21.33
N ARG A 467 12.95 20.64 -20.48
CA ARG A 467 14.37 20.42 -20.82
C ARG A 467 14.79 19.02 -20.41
N TYR A 468 15.58 18.39 -21.27
CA TYR A 468 16.19 17.09 -20.99
C TYR A 468 17.28 17.20 -19.91
N VAL A 469 17.16 16.39 -18.84
CA VAL A 469 17.94 16.53 -17.59
C VAL A 469 18.59 15.23 -17.10
N GLU A 470 19.07 14.37 -18.00
CA GLU A 470 19.70 13.08 -17.60
C GLU A 470 20.86 13.26 -16.61
N ALA A 471 21.70 14.28 -16.79
CA ALA A 471 22.83 14.55 -15.90
C ALA A 471 22.38 14.84 -14.47
N GLU A 472 21.26 15.54 -14.28
CA GLU A 472 20.69 15.84 -12.97
C GLU A 472 20.15 14.57 -12.31
N VAL A 473 19.50 13.69 -13.10
CA VAL A 473 18.96 12.42 -12.62
C VAL A 473 20.06 11.45 -12.17
N ARG A 474 21.32 11.61 -12.57
CA ARG A 474 22.41 10.80 -12.01
C ARG A 474 22.69 11.13 -10.53
N SER A 475 22.43 12.36 -10.10
CA SER A 475 22.64 12.83 -8.73
C SER A 475 21.34 12.87 -7.93
N VAL A 476 21.27 12.12 -6.83
CA VAL A 476 20.13 12.17 -5.89
C VAL A 476 19.91 13.60 -5.39
N LEU A 477 20.98 14.31 -5.04
CA LEU A 477 20.91 15.67 -4.51
C LEU A 477 20.35 16.66 -5.54
N ALA A 478 20.79 16.57 -6.80
CA ALA A 478 20.29 17.46 -7.85
C ALA A 478 18.81 17.19 -8.13
N ALA A 479 18.41 15.91 -8.20
CA ALA A 479 17.03 15.52 -8.36
C ALA A 479 16.12 16.00 -7.21
N ASP A 480 16.57 15.88 -5.95
CA ASP A 480 15.82 16.38 -4.78
C ASP A 480 15.64 17.92 -4.81
N ILE A 481 16.67 18.67 -5.23
CA ILE A 481 16.56 20.13 -5.37
C ILE A 481 15.51 20.49 -6.43
N THR A 482 15.57 19.83 -7.59
CA THR A 482 14.61 20.04 -8.67
C THR A 482 13.18 19.70 -8.23
N LEU A 483 12.99 18.56 -7.55
CA LEU A 483 11.68 18.14 -7.04
C LEU A 483 11.14 19.06 -5.95
N LYS A 484 11.99 19.58 -5.06
CA LYS A 484 11.60 20.59 -4.07
C LYS A 484 11.11 21.86 -4.75
N ALA A 485 11.84 22.34 -5.76
CA ALA A 485 11.49 23.56 -6.47
C ALA A 485 10.22 23.42 -7.33
N SER A 486 10.06 22.31 -8.06
CA SER A 486 8.99 22.16 -9.04
C SER A 486 7.71 21.55 -8.48
N GLU A 487 7.82 20.67 -7.47
CA GLU A 487 6.71 19.82 -6.98
C GLU A 487 6.56 19.87 -5.45
N ASN A 488 7.35 20.71 -4.76
CA ASN A 488 7.37 20.87 -3.31
C ASN A 488 7.58 19.57 -2.52
N VAL A 489 8.33 18.62 -3.09
CA VAL A 489 8.75 17.38 -2.40
C VAL A 489 9.91 17.70 -1.46
N GLU A 490 9.85 17.25 -0.20
CA GLU A 490 10.92 17.50 0.77
C GLU A 490 12.24 16.79 0.41
N HIS A 491 13.37 17.38 0.81
CA HIS A 491 14.71 16.83 0.56
C HIS A 491 14.85 15.41 1.10
N GLY A 492 15.26 14.45 0.27
CA GLY A 492 15.37 13.02 0.59
C GLY A 492 14.21 12.16 0.05
N GLY A 493 13.23 12.76 -0.63
CA GLY A 493 12.18 12.04 -1.35
C GLY A 493 12.73 11.13 -2.45
N GLU A 494 13.66 11.63 -3.27
CA GLU A 494 14.30 10.83 -4.32
C GLU A 494 15.19 9.73 -3.73
N GLN A 495 15.90 10.01 -2.62
CA GLN A 495 16.66 8.97 -1.91
C GLN A 495 15.77 7.81 -1.47
N THR A 496 14.59 8.11 -0.91
CA THR A 496 13.60 7.13 -0.48
C THR A 496 13.11 6.30 -1.67
N ARG A 497 12.73 6.98 -2.76
CA ARG A 497 12.30 6.33 -4.00
C ARG A 497 13.37 5.39 -4.56
N ARG A 498 14.62 5.84 -4.67
CA ARG A 498 15.72 5.00 -5.19
C ARG A 498 16.03 3.81 -4.32
N ALA A 499 16.02 3.97 -3.00
CA ALA A 499 16.23 2.86 -2.08
C ALA A 499 15.15 1.78 -2.25
N PHE A 500 13.89 2.20 -2.42
CA PHE A 500 12.78 1.30 -2.68
C PHE A 500 12.91 0.59 -4.04
N VAL A 501 13.21 1.33 -5.12
CA VAL A 501 13.44 0.74 -6.45
C VAL A 501 14.58 -0.27 -6.41
N ALA A 502 15.71 0.07 -5.79
CA ALA A 502 16.84 -0.86 -5.65
C ALA A 502 16.43 -2.15 -4.93
N LYS A 503 15.64 -2.04 -3.85
CA LYS A 503 15.08 -3.20 -3.13
C LYS A 503 14.16 -4.03 -4.03
N MET A 504 13.28 -3.38 -4.79
CA MET A 504 12.36 -4.03 -5.73
C MET A 504 13.10 -4.78 -6.84
N LEU A 505 14.17 -4.21 -7.39
CA LEU A 505 14.97 -4.84 -8.47
C LEU A 505 15.59 -6.18 -8.05
N HIS A 506 15.79 -6.45 -6.76
CA HIS A 506 16.20 -7.77 -6.28
C HIS A 506 15.17 -8.87 -6.55
N SER A 507 13.89 -8.53 -6.66
CA SER A 507 12.80 -9.46 -6.93
C SER A 507 12.57 -9.73 -8.42
N ILE A 508 13.27 -9.02 -9.31
CA ILE A 508 13.23 -9.25 -10.75
C ILE A 508 14.25 -10.34 -11.13
N ASP A 509 13.82 -11.30 -11.95
CA ASP A 509 14.65 -12.38 -12.47
C ASP A 509 15.35 -11.97 -13.78
N ALA A 510 14.65 -11.25 -14.65
CA ALA A 510 15.21 -10.69 -15.88
C ALA A 510 14.64 -9.32 -16.22
N ILE A 511 15.49 -8.43 -16.73
CA ILE A 511 15.11 -7.10 -17.19
C ILE A 511 15.47 -6.93 -18.68
N LEU A 512 14.55 -6.36 -19.44
CA LEU A 512 14.65 -6.16 -20.88
C LEU A 512 14.74 -4.67 -21.20
N PHE A 513 15.70 -4.31 -22.04
CA PHE A 513 15.92 -2.95 -22.52
C PHE A 513 15.79 -2.86 -24.04
N GLY A 514 15.28 -1.72 -24.50
CA GLY A 514 15.23 -1.38 -25.92
C GLY A 514 16.62 -1.08 -26.51
N THR A 515 17.49 -0.42 -25.76
CA THR A 515 18.79 0.07 -26.23
C THR A 515 19.90 -0.10 -25.21
N VAL A 516 21.15 0.06 -25.65
CA VAL A 516 22.33 -0.01 -24.79
C VAL A 516 22.41 1.22 -23.88
N HIS A 517 22.04 2.42 -24.35
CA HIS A 517 22.00 3.62 -23.51
C HIS A 517 21.07 3.47 -22.31
N SER A 518 19.81 3.05 -22.52
CA SER A 518 18.85 2.91 -21.41
C SER A 518 19.27 1.86 -20.40
N ARG A 519 19.86 0.75 -20.86
CA ARG A 519 20.51 -0.26 -20.01
C ARG A 519 21.63 0.34 -19.18
N ASN A 520 22.62 0.97 -19.83
CA ASN A 520 23.82 1.44 -19.15
C ASN A 520 23.48 2.53 -18.11
N LEU A 521 22.60 3.46 -18.46
CA LEU A 521 22.12 4.50 -17.53
C LEU A 521 21.43 3.88 -16.30
N THR A 522 20.60 2.84 -16.52
CA THR A 522 19.91 2.16 -15.42
C THR A 522 20.87 1.37 -14.54
N HIS A 523 21.87 0.69 -15.11
CA HIS A 523 22.90 -0.03 -14.35
C HIS A 523 23.79 0.90 -13.54
N GLU A 524 24.11 2.08 -14.07
CA GLU A 524 24.89 3.09 -13.35
C GLU A 524 24.16 3.57 -12.08
N ILE A 525 22.84 3.78 -12.16
CA ILE A 525 22.02 4.19 -11.02
C ILE A 525 21.74 2.98 -10.09
N TYR A 526 21.57 1.79 -10.64
CA TYR A 526 21.21 0.56 -9.92
C TYR A 526 22.16 -0.61 -10.21
N PRO A 527 23.36 -0.64 -9.58
CA PRO A 527 24.34 -1.71 -9.79
C PRO A 527 23.85 -3.12 -9.42
N VAL A 528 22.76 -3.25 -8.67
CA VAL A 528 22.11 -4.54 -8.38
C VAL A 528 21.83 -5.35 -9.65
N LEU A 529 21.57 -4.67 -10.77
CA LEU A 529 21.29 -5.28 -12.06
C LEU A 529 22.48 -6.02 -12.67
N ASP A 530 23.71 -5.75 -12.23
CA ASP A 530 24.90 -6.47 -12.70
C ASP A 530 24.90 -7.95 -12.27
N SER A 531 24.16 -8.27 -11.21
CA SER A 531 23.93 -9.65 -10.74
C SER A 531 22.70 -10.32 -11.40
N LYS A 532 21.99 -9.60 -12.26
CA LYS A 532 20.71 -10.02 -12.86
C LYS A 532 20.87 -10.29 -14.35
N ARG A 533 19.89 -11.01 -14.91
CA ARG A 533 19.81 -11.19 -16.35
C ARG A 533 19.28 -9.91 -17.00
N SER A 534 20.18 -9.09 -17.52
CA SER A 534 19.88 -7.82 -18.19
C SER A 534 20.14 -7.94 -19.69
N LEU A 535 19.09 -7.87 -20.51
CA LEU A 535 19.15 -8.13 -21.95
C LEU A 535 18.74 -6.89 -22.76
N VAL A 536 19.46 -6.60 -23.84
CA VAL A 536 19.07 -5.60 -24.84
C VAL A 536 18.46 -6.34 -26.03
N LYS A 537 17.15 -6.19 -26.25
CA LYS A 537 16.39 -6.94 -27.27
C LYS A 537 15.65 -6.05 -28.27
N GLY A 538 15.65 -4.73 -28.05
CA GLY A 538 14.83 -3.80 -28.83
C GLY A 538 13.34 -3.98 -28.54
N ILE A 539 12.50 -3.38 -29.38
CA ILE A 539 11.04 -3.56 -29.37
C ILE A 539 10.61 -3.87 -30.80
N PRO A 540 9.92 -4.99 -31.06
CA PRO A 540 9.51 -5.31 -32.41
C PRO A 540 8.39 -4.37 -32.87
N SER A 541 8.44 -3.97 -34.14
CA SER A 541 7.28 -3.41 -34.82
C SER A 541 6.25 -4.52 -35.06
N PRO A 542 4.95 -4.19 -35.18
CA PRO A 542 3.94 -5.17 -35.56
C PRO A 542 4.26 -5.83 -36.91
N ASP A 543 4.14 -7.16 -37.00
CA ASP A 543 4.33 -7.89 -38.27
C ASP A 543 3.08 -7.76 -39.15
N ASN A 544 3.29 -7.50 -40.44
CA ASN A 544 2.23 -7.53 -41.44
C ASN A 544 2.04 -8.94 -42.01
N THR A 545 0.80 -9.28 -42.37
CA THR A 545 0.48 -10.53 -43.12
C THR A 545 1.16 -10.58 -44.48
N VAL A 546 1.52 -9.43 -45.06
CA VAL A 546 2.32 -9.31 -46.28
C VAL A 546 3.65 -8.62 -45.92
N PRO A 547 4.81 -9.18 -46.29
CA PRO A 547 6.09 -8.53 -46.07
C PRO A 547 6.13 -7.15 -46.73
N ILE A 548 6.47 -6.12 -45.97
CA ILE A 548 6.62 -4.76 -46.52
C ILE A 548 7.85 -4.75 -47.41
N LEU A 549 7.62 -4.63 -48.71
CA LEU A 549 8.71 -4.42 -49.66
C LEU A 549 9.23 -2.99 -49.47
N ARG A 550 10.54 -2.82 -49.27
CA ARG A 550 11.12 -1.48 -49.15
C ARG A 550 10.84 -0.66 -50.40
N LYS A 551 10.68 0.66 -50.22
CA LYS A 551 10.64 1.60 -51.34
C LYS A 551 11.88 1.38 -52.21
N ALA A 552 11.70 1.22 -53.51
CA ALA A 552 12.83 1.19 -54.44
C ALA A 552 13.36 2.61 -54.61
N TYR A 553 14.68 2.75 -54.76
CA TYR A 553 15.28 4.06 -54.99
C TYR A 553 14.73 4.69 -56.27
N GLN A 554 14.33 5.96 -56.18
CA GLN A 554 13.93 6.78 -57.33
C GLN A 554 14.60 8.15 -57.25
N PRO A 555 15.22 8.65 -58.34
CA PRO A 555 15.74 10.01 -58.40
C PRO A 555 14.68 11.05 -58.05
N LEU A 556 15.10 12.16 -57.42
CA LEU A 556 14.20 13.24 -57.04
C LEU A 556 13.74 14.03 -58.28
N GLY A 557 14.66 14.38 -59.19
CA GLY A 557 14.34 15.24 -60.33
C GLY A 557 13.86 16.63 -59.88
N GLU A 558 12.80 17.13 -60.51
CA GLU A 558 12.21 18.46 -60.21
C GLU A 558 11.13 18.42 -59.11
N ARG A 559 10.77 17.24 -58.59
CA ARG A 559 9.72 17.12 -57.56
C ARG A 559 10.22 17.62 -56.20
N PRO A 560 9.34 18.18 -55.35
CA PRO A 560 9.71 18.50 -53.97
C PRO A 560 10.07 17.24 -53.18
N LEU A 561 10.96 17.37 -52.20
CA LEU A 561 11.36 16.29 -51.31
C LEU A 561 10.20 15.99 -50.34
N GLY A 562 9.76 14.73 -50.29
CA GLY A 562 8.69 14.32 -49.37
C GLY A 562 9.25 14.05 -47.97
N VAL A 563 8.67 14.68 -46.95
CA VAL A 563 9.12 14.60 -45.56
C VAL A 563 7.98 14.05 -44.68
N ALA A 564 8.15 12.84 -44.16
CA ALA A 564 7.20 12.20 -43.25
C ALA A 564 7.48 12.57 -41.80
N ILE A 565 6.41 12.85 -41.06
CA ILE A 565 6.41 12.95 -39.60
C ILE A 565 5.58 11.77 -39.10
N VAL A 566 6.21 10.83 -38.41
CA VAL A 566 5.60 9.52 -38.06
C VAL A 566 5.42 9.40 -36.55
N GLY A 567 4.16 9.21 -36.14
CA GLY A 567 3.74 9.05 -34.74
C GLY A 567 2.91 10.23 -34.25
N ASN A 568 2.59 10.23 -32.95
CA ASN A 568 1.77 11.29 -32.35
C ASN A 568 2.47 12.66 -32.48
N PHE A 569 1.77 13.64 -33.06
CA PHE A 569 2.22 15.01 -33.22
C PHE A 569 2.01 15.79 -31.92
N LEU A 570 2.98 15.64 -31.01
CA LEU A 570 2.96 16.20 -29.66
C LEU A 570 4.21 17.05 -29.43
N ARG A 571 4.14 17.95 -28.44
CA ARG A 571 5.26 18.79 -28.05
C ARG A 571 6.52 17.98 -27.72
N THR A 572 6.35 16.91 -26.95
CA THR A 572 7.43 15.99 -26.56
C THR A 572 8.06 15.25 -27.73
N LYS A 573 7.33 15.09 -28.84
CA LYS A 573 7.80 14.46 -30.09
C LYS A 573 8.41 15.46 -31.08
N GLY A 574 8.56 16.73 -30.67
CA GLY A 574 9.24 17.77 -31.47
C GLY A 574 8.32 18.63 -32.32
N ALA A 575 7.00 18.63 -32.07
CA ALA A 575 6.02 19.39 -32.86
C ALA A 575 6.39 20.88 -33.02
N ASP A 576 6.87 21.56 -31.97
CA ASP A 576 7.31 22.96 -32.02
C ASP A 576 8.46 23.19 -33.02
N THR A 577 9.40 22.24 -33.07
CA THR A 577 10.54 22.29 -34.00
C THR A 577 10.07 22.06 -35.43
N ILE A 578 9.12 21.13 -35.62
CA ILE A 578 8.56 20.81 -36.94
C ILE A 578 7.73 21.99 -37.48
N LEU A 579 6.93 22.64 -36.66
CA LEU A 579 6.17 23.83 -37.08
C LEU A 579 7.12 24.97 -37.46
N SER A 580 8.12 25.24 -36.63
CA SER A 580 9.15 26.23 -36.93
C SER A 580 9.89 25.90 -38.24
N LEU A 581 10.16 24.61 -38.50
CA LEU A 581 10.77 24.13 -39.74
C LEU A 581 9.86 24.39 -40.95
N ILE A 582 8.56 24.07 -40.84
CA ILE A 582 7.59 24.29 -41.90
C ILE A 582 7.52 25.77 -42.27
N ASP A 583 7.58 26.67 -41.29
CA ASP A 583 7.48 28.11 -41.52
C ASP A 583 8.75 28.72 -42.16
N ILE A 584 9.94 28.13 -41.94
CA ILE A 584 11.21 28.60 -42.54
C ILE A 584 11.58 27.88 -43.85
N ALA A 585 10.96 26.74 -44.14
CA ALA A 585 11.25 25.95 -45.33
C ALA A 585 10.58 26.54 -46.58
N HIS A 586 11.26 26.49 -47.74
CA HIS A 586 10.67 26.95 -48.98
C HIS A 586 9.53 26.01 -49.42
N PRO A 587 8.29 26.51 -49.66
CA PRO A 587 7.13 25.65 -49.89
C PRO A 587 7.22 24.81 -51.17
N ASP A 588 7.98 25.28 -52.17
CA ASP A 588 8.20 24.53 -53.42
C ASP A 588 9.28 23.44 -53.32
N HIS A 589 10.08 23.43 -52.25
CA HIS A 589 11.17 22.46 -52.08
C HIS A 589 10.76 21.21 -51.32
N PHE A 590 9.74 21.31 -50.45
CA PHE A 590 9.40 20.27 -49.48
C PHE A 590 7.88 20.08 -49.36
N VAL A 591 7.45 18.82 -49.28
CA VAL A 591 6.06 18.46 -48.91
C VAL A 591 6.10 17.69 -47.60
N PHE A 592 5.41 18.20 -46.58
CA PHE A 592 5.35 17.59 -45.26
C PHE A 592 4.11 16.71 -45.12
N HIS A 593 4.30 15.47 -44.68
CA HIS A 593 3.25 14.47 -44.49
C HIS A 593 3.18 14.08 -43.01
N ILE A 594 2.09 14.41 -42.33
CA ILE A 594 1.89 14.12 -40.90
C ILE A 594 1.03 12.85 -40.77
N PHE A 595 1.63 11.80 -40.21
CA PHE A 595 1.01 10.49 -39.95
C PHE A 595 0.92 10.25 -38.44
N GLY A 596 -0.29 10.25 -37.90
CA GLY A 596 -0.54 10.00 -36.48
C GLY A 596 -1.62 10.91 -35.87
N TYR A 597 -1.80 10.78 -34.56
CA TYR A 597 -2.69 11.64 -33.79
C TYR A 597 -2.12 13.06 -33.67
N LEU A 598 -2.94 14.08 -33.91
CA LEU A 598 -2.60 15.49 -33.63
C LEU A 598 -3.19 15.88 -32.28
N SER A 599 -2.40 16.48 -31.39
CA SER A 599 -3.00 17.09 -30.20
C SER A 599 -3.84 18.32 -30.60
N PRO A 600 -4.93 18.62 -29.85
CA PRO A 600 -5.85 19.70 -30.19
C PRO A 600 -5.17 21.06 -30.37
N GLU A 601 -4.15 21.33 -29.56
CA GLU A 601 -3.34 22.56 -29.62
C GLU A 601 -2.64 22.75 -30.97
N TYR A 602 -2.13 21.68 -31.60
CA TYR A 602 -1.46 21.77 -32.90
C TYR A 602 -2.41 21.61 -34.07
N GLU A 603 -3.51 20.88 -33.90
CA GLU A 603 -4.58 20.80 -34.89
C GLU A 603 -5.17 22.18 -35.19
N ALA A 604 -5.40 22.99 -34.15
CA ALA A 604 -5.85 24.37 -34.29
C ALA A 604 -4.85 25.23 -35.09
N VAL A 605 -3.55 25.11 -34.81
CA VAL A 605 -2.48 25.86 -35.49
C VAL A 605 -2.35 25.47 -36.97
N LEU A 606 -2.43 24.17 -37.27
CA LEU A 606 -2.34 23.66 -38.64
C LEU A 606 -3.57 24.02 -39.47
N THR A 607 -4.75 24.10 -38.85
CA THR A 607 -6.01 24.45 -39.52
C THR A 607 -6.17 25.96 -39.73
N ALA A 608 -5.65 26.78 -38.82
CA ALA A 608 -5.76 28.24 -38.89
C ALA A 608 -5.10 28.85 -40.14
N VAL A 609 -4.03 28.24 -40.64
CA VAL A 609 -3.32 28.69 -41.85
C VAL A 609 -3.18 27.51 -42.82
N PRO A 610 -4.00 27.46 -43.90
CA PRO A 610 -3.90 26.41 -44.88
C PRO A 610 -2.59 26.50 -45.65
N ARG A 611 -1.77 25.44 -45.54
CA ARG A 611 -0.46 25.32 -46.20
C ARG A 611 -0.55 24.24 -47.27
N ALA A 612 -0.40 24.61 -48.54
CA ALA A 612 -0.52 23.67 -49.68
C ALA A 612 0.54 22.55 -49.67
N ASN A 613 1.67 22.78 -48.99
CA ASN A 613 2.79 21.86 -48.84
C ASN A 613 2.72 21.00 -47.56
N VAL A 614 1.62 21.02 -46.80
CA VAL A 614 1.41 20.19 -45.60
C VAL A 614 0.19 19.30 -45.79
N LYS A 615 0.34 17.99 -45.56
CA LYS A 615 -0.73 16.98 -45.70
C LYS A 615 -0.87 16.21 -44.40
N VAL A 616 -2.09 16.11 -43.88
CA VAL A 616 -2.41 15.39 -42.64
C VAL A 616 -3.20 14.13 -43.00
N TYR A 617 -2.73 12.97 -42.54
CA TYR A 617 -3.30 11.65 -42.85
C TYR A 617 -4.08 11.03 -41.68
N GLY A 618 -3.94 11.57 -40.47
CA GLY A 618 -4.54 11.02 -39.25
C GLY A 618 -3.83 9.75 -38.75
N ARG A 619 -4.48 9.01 -37.85
CA ARG A 619 -3.96 7.73 -37.34
C ARG A 619 -4.02 6.68 -38.46
N TYR A 620 -2.90 5.98 -38.69
CA TYR A 620 -2.85 4.83 -39.61
C TYR A 620 -3.18 3.54 -38.85
N GLU A 621 -3.82 2.59 -39.53
CA GLU A 621 -4.11 1.27 -38.95
C GLU A 621 -2.86 0.39 -38.90
N MET A 622 -2.88 -0.59 -37.99
CA MET A 622 -1.81 -1.58 -37.87
C MET A 622 -1.56 -2.28 -39.22
N GLY A 623 -0.37 -2.03 -39.76
CA GLY A 623 0.12 -2.65 -40.98
C GLY A 623 -0.15 -1.87 -42.28
N ASP A 624 -0.85 -0.74 -42.23
CA ASP A 624 -0.94 0.18 -43.37
C ASP A 624 0.20 1.22 -43.36
N ILE A 625 1.43 0.75 -43.14
CA ILE A 625 2.62 1.62 -43.13
C ILE A 625 3.18 1.85 -44.55
N ASP A 626 2.59 1.23 -45.57
CA ASP A 626 2.91 1.47 -46.98
C ASP A 626 2.66 2.92 -47.39
N ALA A 627 1.68 3.56 -46.75
CA ALA A 627 1.36 4.98 -46.92
C ALA A 627 2.57 5.91 -46.66
N LEU A 628 3.54 5.48 -45.83
CA LEU A 628 4.76 6.24 -45.54
C LEU A 628 5.65 6.40 -46.78
N LYS A 629 5.56 5.51 -47.77
CA LYS A 629 6.42 5.51 -48.98
C LYS A 629 6.21 6.72 -49.88
N VAL A 630 5.15 7.50 -49.65
CA VAL A 630 4.95 8.79 -50.33
C VAL A 630 6.08 9.77 -50.01
N ALA A 631 6.72 9.65 -48.85
CA ALA A 631 7.86 10.45 -48.44
C ALA A 631 9.20 9.83 -48.86
N ASP A 632 10.28 10.61 -48.74
CA ASP A 632 11.66 10.17 -48.95
C ASP A 632 12.48 10.21 -47.64
N VAL A 633 12.11 11.13 -46.74
CA VAL A 633 12.76 11.40 -45.46
C VAL A 633 11.75 11.25 -44.34
N ALA A 634 12.16 10.80 -43.16
CA ALA A 634 11.34 10.78 -41.95
C ALA A 634 11.94 11.68 -40.87
N LEU A 635 11.11 12.40 -40.11
CA LEU A 635 11.53 13.22 -38.97
C LEU A 635 11.10 12.56 -37.66
N ASN A 636 12.08 12.27 -36.79
CA ASN A 636 11.84 11.81 -35.42
C ASN A 636 12.59 12.75 -34.45
N LEU A 637 11.99 13.90 -34.14
CA LEU A 637 12.66 15.01 -33.47
C LEU A 637 12.29 15.14 -31.98
N SER A 638 12.19 14.00 -31.28
CA SER A 638 11.74 13.98 -29.89
C SER A 638 12.70 14.77 -28.99
N ILE A 639 12.14 15.55 -28.06
CA ILE A 639 12.93 16.41 -27.16
C ILE A 639 13.40 15.66 -25.91
N TRP A 640 12.99 14.41 -25.77
CA TRP A 640 13.32 13.52 -24.68
C TRP A 640 13.99 12.25 -25.22
N PRO A 641 14.79 11.54 -24.40
CA PRO A 641 15.37 10.28 -24.81
C PRO A 641 14.26 9.25 -25.00
N GLU A 642 13.94 8.89 -26.24
CA GLU A 642 13.08 7.73 -26.49
C GLU A 642 13.78 6.45 -25.98
N THR A 643 13.03 5.49 -25.45
CA THR A 643 13.59 4.20 -24.98
C THR A 643 13.91 3.25 -26.13
N TYR A 644 13.14 3.34 -27.22
CA TYR A 644 13.42 2.63 -28.47
C TYR A 644 12.94 3.39 -29.72
N CYS A 645 11.75 3.98 -29.71
CA CYS A 645 11.07 4.62 -30.86
C CYS A 645 10.71 3.63 -31.99
N ILE A 646 9.50 3.07 -31.96
CA ILE A 646 9.00 2.13 -32.98
C ILE A 646 8.86 2.81 -34.35
N SER A 647 8.48 4.09 -34.40
CA SER A 647 8.30 4.82 -35.67
C SER A 647 9.59 5.01 -36.47
N LEU A 648 10.75 4.97 -35.81
CA LEU A 648 12.05 4.91 -36.50
C LEU A 648 12.22 3.58 -37.26
N SER A 649 11.80 2.47 -36.67
CA SER A 649 11.80 1.16 -37.34
C SER A 649 10.87 1.16 -38.54
N GLU A 650 9.66 1.73 -38.41
CA GLU A 650 8.68 1.81 -39.49
C GLU A 650 9.19 2.68 -40.66
N ALA A 651 9.91 3.77 -40.37
CA ALA A 651 10.55 4.59 -41.38
C ALA A 651 11.59 3.80 -42.19
N TRP A 652 12.48 3.07 -41.51
CA TRP A 652 13.48 2.21 -42.17
C TRP A 652 12.85 1.05 -42.96
N GLN A 653 11.79 0.43 -42.44
CA GLN A 653 11.06 -0.63 -43.15
C GLN A 653 10.45 -0.14 -44.47
N ASN A 654 10.07 1.14 -44.53
CA ASN A 654 9.57 1.78 -45.74
C ASN A 654 10.67 2.40 -46.62
N GLY A 655 11.94 2.32 -46.21
CA GLY A 655 13.07 2.86 -46.97
C GLY A 655 13.19 4.38 -46.91
N LEU A 656 12.66 5.02 -45.85
CA LEU A 656 12.81 6.45 -45.61
C LEU A 656 14.14 6.75 -44.90
N ILE A 657 14.78 7.85 -45.27
CA ILE A 657 16.00 8.33 -44.59
C ILE A 657 15.59 9.11 -43.34
N PRO A 658 15.92 8.66 -42.11
CA PRO A 658 15.52 9.38 -40.91
C PRO A 658 16.46 10.55 -40.60
N ILE A 659 15.89 11.65 -40.12
CA ILE A 659 16.58 12.73 -39.41
C ILE A 659 16.06 12.72 -37.98
N VAL A 660 16.96 12.53 -37.03
CA VAL A 660 16.61 12.29 -35.63
C VAL A 660 17.33 13.24 -34.68
N THR A 661 16.76 13.48 -33.52
CA THR A 661 17.47 14.14 -32.43
C THR A 661 18.54 13.22 -31.83
N ASP A 662 19.74 13.75 -31.54
CA ASP A 662 20.85 12.99 -30.95
C ASP A 662 20.65 12.78 -29.44
N VAL A 663 19.65 11.97 -29.09
CA VAL A 663 19.27 11.70 -27.71
C VAL A 663 18.65 10.31 -27.56
N GLY A 664 19.02 9.60 -26.49
CA GLY A 664 18.50 8.26 -26.17
C GLY A 664 18.55 7.28 -27.36
N ALA A 665 17.48 6.52 -27.56
CA ALA A 665 17.43 5.51 -28.61
C ALA A 665 17.56 6.07 -30.04
N LEU A 666 17.17 7.33 -30.26
CA LEU A 666 17.32 7.97 -31.56
C LEU A 666 18.80 8.19 -31.89
N GLY A 667 19.57 8.71 -30.93
CA GLY A 667 21.02 8.88 -31.04
C GLY A 667 21.75 7.53 -31.12
N ASP A 668 21.33 6.53 -30.34
CA ASP A 668 21.99 5.21 -30.33
C ASP A 668 21.85 4.43 -31.64
N ARG A 669 20.65 4.49 -32.25
CA ARG A 669 20.29 3.60 -33.36
C ARG A 669 20.67 4.17 -34.72
N VAL A 670 20.76 5.50 -34.85
CA VAL A 670 21.19 6.16 -36.09
C VAL A 670 22.69 6.41 -36.04
N GLU A 671 23.38 6.10 -37.13
CA GLU A 671 24.78 6.49 -37.36
C GLU A 671 24.80 7.66 -38.35
N ASP A 672 25.31 8.81 -37.91
CA ASP A 672 25.22 10.08 -38.63
C ASP A 672 25.89 10.01 -40.01
N GLY A 673 25.14 10.34 -41.06
CA GLY A 673 25.59 10.29 -42.45
C GLY A 673 25.67 8.90 -43.06
N VAL A 674 25.41 7.83 -42.29
CA VAL A 674 25.50 6.44 -42.76
C VAL A 674 24.12 5.87 -43.06
N ASN A 675 23.23 5.83 -42.06
CA ASN A 675 21.87 5.27 -42.16
C ASN A 675 20.76 6.28 -41.81
N GLY A 676 21.15 7.55 -41.63
CA GLY A 676 20.30 8.68 -41.28
C GLY A 676 21.15 9.91 -40.92
N PHE A 677 20.51 10.95 -40.37
CA PHE A 677 21.21 12.12 -39.82
C PHE A 677 20.79 12.41 -38.39
N LYS A 678 21.74 12.93 -37.62
CA LYS A 678 21.53 13.41 -36.26
C LYS A 678 21.51 14.93 -36.22
N VAL A 679 20.64 15.48 -35.38
CA VAL A 679 20.56 16.91 -35.10
C VAL A 679 20.40 17.17 -33.60
N PRO A 680 20.82 18.33 -33.07
CA PRO A 680 20.52 18.68 -31.69
C PRO A 680 19.03 18.96 -31.48
N ILE A 681 18.58 18.80 -30.23
CA ILE A 681 17.20 19.11 -29.80
C ILE A 681 16.88 20.59 -30.09
N SER A 682 15.66 20.84 -30.58
CA SER A 682 15.11 22.20 -30.80
C SER A 682 15.95 23.08 -31.73
N ARG A 683 16.54 22.50 -32.79
CA ARG A 683 17.34 23.23 -33.80
C ARG A 683 16.74 23.09 -35.21
N PRO A 684 15.61 23.77 -35.53
CA PRO A 684 14.95 23.64 -36.83
C PRO A 684 15.84 24.06 -38.02
N SER A 685 16.74 25.02 -37.84
CA SER A 685 17.68 25.43 -38.89
C SER A 685 18.65 24.32 -39.31
N MET A 686 19.10 23.49 -38.36
CA MET A 686 19.97 22.35 -38.67
C MET A 686 19.19 21.21 -39.34
N VAL A 687 17.90 21.03 -38.99
CA VAL A 687 17.03 20.10 -39.71
C VAL A 687 16.87 20.54 -41.17
N LEU A 688 16.61 21.83 -41.40
CA LEU A 688 16.51 22.39 -42.75
C LEU A 688 17.81 22.21 -43.55
N GLU A 689 18.97 22.41 -42.92
CA GLU A 689 20.28 22.17 -43.56
C GLU A 689 20.42 20.72 -44.04
N ARG A 690 20.03 19.74 -43.20
CA ARG A 690 20.05 18.32 -43.58
C ARG A 690 19.04 18.00 -44.69
N LEU A 691 17.85 18.62 -44.66
CA LEU A 691 16.86 18.47 -45.71
C LEU A 691 17.33 19.05 -47.05
N GLU A 692 17.97 20.23 -47.06
CA GLU A 692 18.54 20.83 -48.27
C GLU A 692 19.74 20.04 -48.80
N LEU A 693 20.58 19.49 -47.92
CA LEU A 693 21.65 18.57 -48.31
C LEU A 693 21.08 17.31 -48.98
N LEU A 694 20.06 16.71 -48.38
CA LEU A 694 19.37 15.55 -48.95
C LEU A 694 18.67 15.91 -50.25
N ARG A 695 18.10 17.11 -50.41
CA ARG A 695 17.45 17.56 -51.66
C ARG A 695 18.47 17.76 -52.78
N SER A 696 19.62 18.34 -52.48
CA SER A 696 20.65 18.71 -53.45
C SER A 696 21.60 17.57 -53.85
N SER A 697 21.75 16.53 -53.03
CA SER A 697 22.71 15.44 -53.30
C SER A 697 22.04 14.09 -53.56
N GLU A 698 21.90 13.75 -54.84
CA GLU A 698 21.38 12.46 -55.28
C GLU A 698 22.24 11.25 -54.87
N PRO A 699 23.59 11.28 -55.02
CA PRO A 699 24.45 10.18 -54.60
C PRO A 699 24.35 9.90 -53.10
N LEU A 700 24.24 10.95 -52.29
CA LEU A 700 24.13 10.83 -50.83
C LEU A 700 22.82 10.15 -50.42
N ARG A 701 21.68 10.54 -51.01
CA ARG A 701 20.40 9.86 -50.76
C ARG A 701 20.49 8.37 -51.08
N HIS A 702 21.06 8.03 -52.24
CA HIS A 702 21.17 6.64 -52.66
C HIS A 702 22.08 5.84 -51.73
N GLN A 703 23.23 6.40 -51.34
CA GLN A 703 24.17 5.78 -50.41
C GLN A 703 23.52 5.51 -49.05
N ILE A 704 22.86 6.50 -48.44
CA ILE A 704 22.22 6.32 -47.14
C ILE A 704 21.10 5.28 -47.22
N MET A 705 20.28 5.34 -48.29
CA MET A 705 19.18 4.39 -48.48
C MET A 705 19.67 2.94 -48.66
N GLN A 706 20.84 2.71 -49.26
CA GLN A 706 21.45 1.38 -49.37
C GLN A 706 21.90 0.80 -48.02
N ASN A 707 22.27 1.65 -47.07
CA ASN A 707 22.67 1.24 -45.71
C ASN A 707 21.49 0.91 -44.80
N ILE A 708 20.25 1.16 -45.23
CA ILE A 708 19.05 0.78 -44.49
C ILE A 708 18.78 -0.72 -44.71
N THR A 709 19.22 -1.53 -43.75
CA THR A 709 19.15 -3.02 -43.79
C THR A 709 18.26 -3.58 -42.67
N PRO A 710 17.78 -4.85 -42.75
CA PRO A 710 16.88 -5.39 -41.73
C PRO A 710 17.49 -5.43 -40.32
N ALA A 711 18.82 -5.40 -40.22
CA ALA A 711 19.53 -5.40 -38.93
C ALA A 711 19.29 -4.13 -38.09
N LEU A 712 18.68 -3.08 -38.64
CA LEU A 712 18.40 -1.82 -37.93
C LEU A 712 17.12 -1.87 -37.07
N TRP A 713 16.34 -2.94 -37.15
CA TRP A 713 15.13 -3.13 -36.34
C TRP A 713 14.96 -4.56 -35.86
N THR A 714 14.17 -4.70 -34.80
CA THR A 714 13.79 -5.99 -34.22
C THR A 714 12.64 -6.62 -35.00
N HIS A 715 12.81 -7.88 -35.40
CA HIS A 715 11.75 -8.69 -36.02
C HIS A 715 10.84 -9.32 -34.94
N ALA A 716 9.52 -9.32 -35.15
CA ALA A 716 8.58 -9.75 -34.11
C ALA A 716 8.65 -11.26 -33.83
N ARG A 717 8.88 -12.10 -34.85
CA ARG A 717 9.07 -13.55 -34.68
C ARG A 717 10.29 -13.88 -33.84
N ASP A 718 11.47 -13.38 -34.21
CA ASP A 718 12.72 -13.65 -33.49
C ASP A 718 12.62 -13.19 -32.02
N TYR A 719 12.04 -12.02 -31.80
CA TYR A 719 11.79 -11.50 -30.45
C TYR A 719 10.84 -12.40 -29.65
N ALA A 720 9.74 -12.87 -30.26
CA ALA A 720 8.77 -13.73 -29.60
C ALA A 720 9.38 -15.09 -29.21
N ASP A 721 10.19 -15.68 -30.09
CA ASP A 721 10.87 -16.96 -29.83
C ASP A 721 11.90 -16.81 -28.69
N ASP A 722 12.68 -15.73 -28.70
CA ASP A 722 13.61 -15.37 -27.62
C ASP A 722 12.89 -15.12 -26.29
N LEU A 723 11.74 -14.44 -26.33
CA LEU A 723 10.93 -14.15 -25.14
C LEU A 723 10.32 -15.44 -24.57
N LEU A 724 9.86 -16.35 -25.42
CA LEU A 724 9.34 -17.64 -25.00
C LEU A 724 10.44 -18.48 -24.32
N ALA A 725 11.65 -18.50 -24.88
CA ALA A 725 12.79 -19.14 -24.24
C ALA A 725 13.08 -18.54 -22.85
N LEU A 726 13.08 -17.21 -22.75
CA LEU A 726 13.24 -16.50 -21.48
C LEU A 726 12.13 -16.85 -20.47
N TYR A 727 10.88 -16.95 -20.90
CA TYR A 727 9.76 -17.37 -20.05
C TYR A 727 9.97 -18.77 -19.49
N HIS A 728 10.40 -19.73 -20.32
CA HIS A 728 10.70 -21.07 -19.84
C HIS A 728 11.85 -21.10 -18.83
N GLU A 729 12.84 -20.22 -18.99
CA GLU A 729 14.00 -20.16 -18.11
C GLU A 729 13.69 -19.52 -16.74
N THR A 730 12.78 -18.54 -16.69
CA THR A 730 12.38 -17.82 -15.47
C THR A 730 11.18 -18.44 -14.77
N ALA A 731 10.39 -19.26 -15.45
CA ALA A 731 9.23 -19.93 -14.85
C ALA A 731 9.63 -20.83 -13.67
N PRO A 732 8.73 -21.05 -12.69
CA PRO A 732 8.97 -21.96 -11.58
C PRO A 732 9.42 -23.35 -12.04
N ARG A 733 10.41 -23.91 -11.35
CA ARG A 733 10.95 -25.25 -11.58
C ARG A 733 10.16 -26.34 -10.85
N ARG A 734 9.29 -25.93 -9.93
CA ARG A 734 8.32 -26.80 -9.24
C ARG A 734 6.90 -26.31 -9.45
N GLU A 735 5.97 -27.23 -9.28
CA GLU A 735 4.56 -26.89 -9.28
C GLU A 735 4.22 -26.06 -8.04
N MET A 736 3.50 -24.96 -8.25
CA MET A 736 2.97 -24.11 -7.19
C MET A 736 1.47 -24.39 -7.02
N GLY A 737 1.00 -24.36 -5.78
CA GLY A 737 -0.39 -24.66 -5.42
C GLY A 737 -1.34 -23.49 -5.63
N VAL A 738 -2.63 -23.79 -5.76
CA VAL A 738 -3.69 -22.76 -5.74
C VAL A 738 -4.04 -22.42 -4.30
N SER A 739 -4.18 -21.13 -3.98
CA SER A 739 -4.58 -20.68 -2.65
C SER A 739 -5.22 -19.29 -2.68
N GLU A 740 -5.70 -18.84 -1.51
CA GLU A 740 -6.26 -17.51 -1.28
C GLU A 740 -5.20 -16.53 -0.74
N LEU A 741 -3.97 -16.58 -1.28
CA LEU A 741 -2.85 -15.84 -0.72
C LEU A 741 -2.97 -14.35 -1.03
N ARG A 742 -3.01 -13.53 0.01
CA ARG A 742 -3.15 -12.06 -0.07
C ARG A 742 -2.03 -11.38 0.68
N LEU A 743 -0.88 -11.23 0.03
CA LEU A 743 0.28 -10.52 0.56
C LEU A 743 0.15 -9.02 0.30
N ASP A 744 0.47 -8.24 1.32
CA ASP A 744 0.75 -6.80 1.23
C ASP A 744 2.23 -6.53 1.62
N ALA A 745 2.67 -5.28 1.45
CA ALA A 745 4.00 -4.83 1.79
C ALA A 745 4.40 -5.15 3.25
N GLY A 746 3.49 -5.00 4.20
CA GLY A 746 3.75 -5.29 5.62
C GLY A 746 3.97 -6.78 5.87
N GLN A 747 3.20 -7.64 5.20
CA GLN A 747 3.34 -9.09 5.31
C GLN A 747 4.63 -9.64 4.71
N VAL A 748 5.28 -8.89 3.81
CA VAL A 748 6.61 -9.21 3.25
C VAL A 748 7.74 -8.41 3.89
N HIS A 749 7.52 -7.89 5.10
CA HIS A 749 8.50 -7.17 5.92
C HIS A 749 9.02 -5.85 5.31
N LEU A 750 8.21 -5.20 4.48
CA LEU A 750 8.43 -3.82 4.05
C LEU A 750 7.66 -2.87 4.95
N LEU A 751 8.23 -1.69 5.19
CA LEU A 751 7.48 -0.58 5.79
C LEU A 751 6.50 -0.05 4.73
N PRO A 752 5.18 -0.08 4.97
CA PRO A 752 4.20 0.36 3.98
C PRO A 752 4.21 1.89 3.90
N HIS A 753 4.94 2.43 2.94
CA HIS A 753 4.89 3.83 2.56
C HIS A 753 3.99 3.96 1.34
N ALA A 754 2.87 4.68 1.46
CA ALA A 754 1.95 4.84 0.33
C ALA A 754 2.63 5.60 -0.82
N SER A 755 3.39 6.65 -0.50
CA SER A 755 4.09 7.47 -1.47
C SER A 755 5.52 7.80 -1.06
N TRP A 756 6.39 7.96 -2.06
CA TRP A 756 7.75 8.45 -1.89
C TRP A 756 7.81 9.98 -1.72
N ARG A 757 6.74 10.72 -2.08
CA ARG A 757 6.68 12.19 -2.02
C ARG A 757 6.60 12.74 -0.59
N HIS A 758 6.08 11.94 0.33
CA HIS A 758 5.94 12.33 1.72
C HIS A 758 6.96 11.55 2.54
N GLN A 759 7.96 12.25 3.08
CA GLN A 759 8.82 11.67 4.10
C GLN A 759 7.95 11.34 5.31
N ALA A 760 7.61 10.07 5.49
CA ALA A 760 7.37 9.60 6.84
C ALA A 760 8.74 9.65 7.55
N PRO A 761 8.86 10.24 8.75
CA PRO A 761 10.03 9.99 9.56
C PRO A 761 10.21 8.47 9.69
N PRO A 762 11.42 7.93 9.56
CA PRO A 762 11.67 6.50 9.72
C PRO A 762 11.16 6.08 11.09
N ARG A 763 10.15 5.21 11.08
CA ARG A 763 9.67 4.54 12.28
C ARG A 763 10.58 3.38 12.61
N HIS A 764 10.79 3.16 13.90
CA HIS A 764 11.51 2.00 14.37
C HIS A 764 10.68 0.75 14.02
N ILE A 765 11.32 -0.37 13.67
CA ILE A 765 10.67 -1.69 13.47
C ILE A 765 9.89 -2.19 14.72
N PHE A 766 10.06 -1.52 15.88
CA PHE A 766 9.30 -1.81 17.11
C PHE A 766 8.15 -0.83 17.34
N ASP A 767 7.98 0.16 16.46
CA ASP A 767 6.76 0.95 16.43
C ASP A 767 5.66 0.04 15.86
N PRO A 768 4.54 -0.13 16.57
CA PRO A 768 3.44 -0.95 16.07
C PRO A 768 2.95 -0.42 14.72
N PRO A 769 2.54 -1.30 13.79
CA PRO A 769 1.97 -0.87 12.51
C PRO A 769 0.75 0.00 12.78
N THR A 770 0.78 1.24 12.31
CA THR A 770 -0.45 2.05 12.22
C THR A 770 -1.22 1.60 11.00
N ALA A 771 -2.04 0.56 11.15
CA ALA A 771 -3.34 0.64 10.52
C ALA A 771 -4.03 1.86 11.17
N ARG A 772 -4.39 2.88 10.40
CA ARG A 772 -5.22 3.96 10.93
C ARG A 772 -6.64 3.42 11.02
N ASP A 773 -6.91 2.64 12.07
CA ASP A 773 -8.24 2.14 12.40
C ASP A 773 -9.14 3.26 12.98
N LEU A 774 -8.52 4.39 13.35
CA LEU A 774 -9.18 5.56 13.92
C LEU A 774 -8.80 6.82 13.15
N SER A 775 -9.80 7.64 12.86
CA SER A 775 -9.61 9.02 12.41
C SER A 775 -10.37 9.99 13.30
N VAL A 776 -9.85 11.21 13.47
CA VAL A 776 -10.54 12.28 14.23
C VAL A 776 -11.46 13.13 13.35
N GLU A 777 -11.45 12.84 12.06
CA GLU A 777 -12.31 13.39 11.02
C GLU A 777 -12.89 12.24 10.21
N LEU A 778 -14.03 12.45 9.55
CA LEU A 778 -14.62 11.41 8.70
C LEU A 778 -13.69 11.14 7.52
N PRO A 779 -13.22 9.89 7.31
CA PRO A 779 -12.17 9.60 6.33
C PRO A 779 -12.67 9.60 4.87
N VAL A 780 -13.96 9.88 4.66
CA VAL A 780 -14.60 10.00 3.36
C VAL A 780 -15.32 11.34 3.25
N THR A 781 -15.24 11.98 2.09
CA THR A 781 -15.95 13.25 1.85
C THR A 781 -17.43 12.98 1.59
N ILE A 782 -18.30 13.49 2.46
CA ILE A 782 -19.75 13.48 2.23
C ILE A 782 -20.15 14.76 1.53
N SER A 783 -20.72 14.59 0.35
CA SER A 783 -21.15 15.69 -0.51
C SER A 783 -22.57 16.17 -0.23
N ASP A 784 -23.39 15.34 0.41
CA ASP A 784 -24.77 15.63 0.77
C ASP A 784 -25.29 14.66 1.84
N TRP A 785 -26.27 15.09 2.63
CA TRP A 785 -26.91 14.26 3.66
C TRP A 785 -28.39 14.07 3.35
N PHE A 786 -28.82 12.82 3.20
CA PHE A 786 -30.18 12.50 2.76
C PHE A 786 -31.06 11.92 3.87
N SER A 787 -30.49 11.48 4.99
CA SER A 787 -31.23 10.92 6.13
C SER A 787 -30.56 11.22 7.47
N VAL A 788 -31.36 11.61 8.46
CA VAL A 788 -30.96 11.83 9.86
C VAL A 788 -32.00 11.15 10.75
N GLN A 789 -31.58 10.16 11.55
CA GLN A 789 -32.46 9.29 12.35
C GLN A 789 -33.53 8.52 11.53
N GLY A 790 -33.29 8.29 10.23
CA GLY A 790 -34.24 7.60 9.34
C GLY A 790 -33.90 6.13 9.07
N ALA A 791 -32.94 5.54 9.80
CA ALA A 791 -32.53 4.15 9.60
C ALA A 791 -33.22 3.21 10.58
N GLU A 792 -33.51 1.99 10.12
CA GLU A 792 -33.79 0.85 10.99
C GLU A 792 -32.45 0.22 11.37
N CYS A 793 -32.11 0.17 12.66
CA CYS A 793 -30.85 -0.41 13.10
C CYS A 793 -30.97 -1.15 14.43
N TYR A 794 -30.13 -2.16 14.60
CA TYR A 794 -29.97 -2.90 15.85
C TYR A 794 -28.49 -3.21 16.09
N ILE A 795 -28.08 -3.13 17.35
CA ILE A 795 -26.72 -3.46 17.79
C ILE A 795 -26.78 -4.83 18.46
N ASP A 796 -26.11 -5.81 17.87
CA ASP A 796 -26.04 -7.18 18.38
C ASP A 796 -25.21 -7.22 19.68
N ASP A 797 -24.05 -6.55 19.68
CA ASP A 797 -23.19 -6.41 20.85
C ASP A 797 -22.27 -5.17 20.77
N ILE A 798 -21.86 -4.68 21.93
CA ILE A 798 -20.74 -3.71 22.07
C ILE A 798 -19.74 -4.26 23.06
N CYS A 799 -18.46 -4.28 22.70
CA CYS A 799 -17.40 -4.87 23.53
C CYS A 799 -17.74 -6.31 23.96
N HIS A 800 -18.42 -7.08 23.09
CA HIS A 800 -18.94 -8.42 23.35
C HIS A 800 -20.01 -8.50 24.45
N TYR A 801 -20.50 -7.35 24.91
CA TYR A 801 -21.64 -7.24 25.81
C TYR A 801 -22.95 -7.24 25.00
N VAL A 802 -23.72 -8.31 25.17
CA VAL A 802 -25.03 -8.49 24.51
C VAL A 802 -26.13 -7.92 25.40
N PHE A 803 -26.96 -7.04 24.83
CA PHE A 803 -28.08 -6.42 25.55
C PHE A 803 -29.26 -7.40 25.66
N SER A 804 -29.22 -8.33 26.61
CA SER A 804 -30.37 -9.19 26.92
C SER A 804 -31.44 -8.41 27.71
N ALA A 805 -32.72 -8.68 27.46
CA ALA A 805 -33.84 -8.05 28.19
C ALA A 805 -34.05 -8.63 29.61
N LEU A 806 -33.24 -9.61 30.04
CA LEU A 806 -33.53 -10.43 31.22
C LEU A 806 -32.40 -10.51 32.26
N ASP A 807 -31.24 -9.88 32.06
CA ASP A 807 -30.18 -9.84 33.07
C ASP A 807 -29.38 -8.52 33.00
N GLU A 808 -29.31 -7.81 34.12
CA GLU A 808 -28.36 -6.70 34.35
C GLU A 808 -26.97 -7.28 34.63
N ALA A 809 -26.34 -7.86 33.61
CA ALA A 809 -24.94 -8.26 33.73
C ALA A 809 -24.06 -7.00 33.90
N VAL A 810 -23.27 -6.95 34.97
CA VAL A 810 -22.33 -5.83 35.18
C VAL A 810 -21.23 -5.90 34.14
N PHE A 811 -21.11 -4.87 33.29
CA PHE A 811 -20.04 -4.76 32.30
C PHE A 811 -18.67 -4.70 32.99
N GLN A 812 -17.79 -5.67 32.71
CA GLN A 812 -16.51 -5.84 33.42
C GLN A 812 -15.36 -4.98 32.87
N GLY A 813 -15.67 -4.10 31.92
CA GLY A 813 -14.68 -3.30 31.21
C GLY A 813 -14.10 -4.02 30.00
N ALA A 814 -13.65 -3.27 28.99
CA ALA A 814 -13.01 -3.81 27.80
C ALA A 814 -11.78 -2.97 27.40
N SER A 815 -10.71 -3.65 27.00
CA SER A 815 -9.47 -2.99 26.52
C SER A 815 -9.57 -2.51 25.07
N GLU A 816 -10.62 -2.94 24.35
CA GLU A 816 -10.86 -2.63 22.94
C GLU A 816 -12.35 -2.33 22.74
N PHE A 817 -12.63 -1.33 21.91
CA PHE A 817 -13.98 -1.01 21.46
C PHE A 817 -14.37 -1.97 20.34
N HIS A 818 -15.43 -2.73 20.53
CA HIS A 818 -16.05 -3.57 19.50
C HIS A 818 -17.50 -3.15 19.33
N ILE A 819 -18.01 -3.16 18.11
CA ILE A 819 -19.42 -2.96 17.80
C ILE A 819 -19.81 -3.87 16.66
N ARG A 820 -20.93 -4.57 16.80
CA ARG A 820 -21.52 -5.39 15.74
C ARG A 820 -23.03 -5.19 15.70
N GLY A 821 -23.60 -5.17 14.51
CA GLY A 821 -25.03 -4.97 14.34
C GLY A 821 -25.47 -4.97 12.89
N TRP A 822 -26.64 -4.42 12.63
CA TRP A 822 -27.15 -4.17 11.28
C TRP A 822 -27.85 -2.82 11.18
N MET A 823 -27.83 -2.25 9.97
CA MET A 823 -28.47 -0.97 9.65
C MET A 823 -29.07 -1.03 8.24
N ILE A 824 -30.32 -0.63 8.12
CA ILE A 824 -31.08 -0.56 6.87
C ILE A 824 -31.64 0.86 6.72
N LEU A 825 -31.55 1.39 5.51
CA LEU A 825 -32.18 2.64 5.13
C LEU A 825 -33.37 2.33 4.22
N PRO A 826 -34.62 2.64 4.62
CA PRO A 826 -35.79 2.40 3.79
C PRO A 826 -35.63 3.04 2.40
N GLY A 827 -35.83 2.25 1.35
CA GLY A 827 -35.71 2.71 -0.05
C GLY A 827 -34.29 2.75 -0.62
N VAL A 828 -33.26 2.33 0.13
CA VAL A 828 -31.86 2.28 -0.36
C VAL A 828 -31.41 0.82 -0.50
N SER A 829 -31.13 0.39 -1.73
CA SER A 829 -30.75 -0.99 -2.06
C SER A 829 -29.24 -1.25 -2.05
N SER A 830 -28.41 -0.21 -1.91
CA SER A 830 -26.95 -0.34 -1.81
C SER A 830 -26.49 -0.35 -0.36
N ALA A 831 -25.54 -1.23 -0.01
CA ALA A 831 -25.03 -1.34 1.34
C ALA A 831 -24.23 -0.10 1.77
N GLY A 832 -23.44 0.50 0.87
CA GLY A 832 -22.57 1.65 1.20
C GLY A 832 -21.43 1.33 2.16
N GLN A 833 -20.60 2.33 2.45
CA GLN A 833 -19.54 2.27 3.46
C GLN A 833 -20.12 2.58 4.85
N MET A 834 -19.74 1.78 5.84
CA MET A 834 -20.25 1.91 7.20
C MET A 834 -19.18 2.48 8.12
N PHE A 835 -19.54 3.49 8.90
CA PHE A 835 -18.68 4.04 9.94
C PHE A 835 -19.41 4.11 11.27
N THR A 836 -18.69 3.84 12.35
CA THR A 836 -19.08 4.20 13.70
C THR A 836 -18.37 5.48 14.09
N VAL A 837 -19.09 6.44 14.66
CA VAL A 837 -18.53 7.66 15.23
C VAL A 837 -18.76 7.70 16.73
N LEU A 838 -17.70 7.93 17.50
CA LEU A 838 -17.76 8.23 18.92
C LEU A 838 -17.78 9.74 19.09
N VAL A 839 -18.91 10.27 19.55
CA VAL A 839 -19.14 11.69 19.74
C VAL A 839 -19.01 12.02 21.22
N GLY A 840 -17.96 12.75 21.60
CA GLY A 840 -17.69 13.09 23.00
C GLY A 840 -18.80 13.94 23.64
N GLU A 841 -19.02 13.78 24.94
CA GLU A 841 -19.97 14.58 25.71
C GLU A 841 -19.60 16.07 25.77
N ASP A 842 -18.32 16.36 25.91
CA ASP A 842 -17.78 17.71 25.84
C ASP A 842 -17.73 18.20 24.37
N PRO A 843 -18.24 19.40 24.06
CA PRO A 843 -18.09 20.03 22.74
C PRO A 843 -16.64 20.04 22.23
N ASP A 844 -15.65 20.19 23.12
CA ASP A 844 -14.23 20.28 22.77
C ASP A 844 -13.55 18.91 22.65
N SER A 845 -14.26 17.81 22.97
CA SER A 845 -13.74 16.45 22.78
C SER A 845 -13.64 16.09 21.29
N PRO A 846 -12.55 15.42 20.86
CA PRO A 846 -12.43 14.95 19.49
C PRO A 846 -13.51 13.92 19.17
N MET A 847 -14.04 13.96 17.95
CA MET A 847 -14.82 12.85 17.42
C MET A 847 -13.87 11.74 16.98
N ILE A 848 -14.28 10.49 17.13
CA ILE A 848 -13.46 9.34 16.73
C ILE A 848 -14.26 8.50 15.76
N PHE A 849 -13.79 8.42 14.52
CA PHE A 849 -14.42 7.66 13.45
C PHE A 849 -13.68 6.32 13.27
N LEU A 850 -14.47 5.27 13.11
CA LEU A 850 -14.05 3.89 12.89
C LEU A 850 -14.78 3.36 11.66
N GLU A 851 -14.04 2.89 10.65
CA GLU A 851 -14.66 2.16 9.54
C GLU A 851 -15.09 0.76 10.00
N CYS A 852 -16.31 0.38 9.66
CA CYS A 852 -16.88 -0.93 9.98
C CYS A 852 -16.92 -1.81 8.72
N GLN A 853 -16.51 -3.07 8.89
CA GLN A 853 -16.64 -4.08 7.84
C GLN A 853 -18.10 -4.45 7.66
N ARG A 854 -18.56 -4.51 6.40
CA ARG A 854 -19.92 -4.94 6.05
C ARG A 854 -20.05 -6.47 6.13
N GLU A 855 -21.09 -6.95 6.82
CA GLU A 855 -21.38 -8.37 6.98
C GLU A 855 -22.65 -8.79 6.22
N ILE A 856 -22.68 -10.03 5.73
CA ILE A 856 -23.88 -10.61 5.10
C ILE A 856 -24.87 -11.02 6.19
N ARG A 857 -26.13 -10.58 6.07
CA ARG A 857 -27.22 -10.89 7.01
C ARG A 857 -28.46 -11.39 6.25
N GLY A 858 -28.50 -12.70 6.03
CA GLY A 858 -29.60 -13.35 5.30
C GLY A 858 -30.93 -13.29 6.05
N ASP A 859 -30.87 -13.36 7.38
CA ASP A 859 -32.00 -13.21 8.30
C ASP A 859 -32.70 -11.85 8.17
N ILE A 860 -31.94 -10.80 7.92
CA ILE A 860 -32.48 -9.44 7.76
C ILE A 860 -33.13 -9.23 6.40
N ALA A 861 -32.62 -9.88 5.36
CA ALA A 861 -33.21 -9.84 4.02
C ALA A 861 -34.59 -10.54 3.94
N GLU A 862 -34.87 -11.47 4.85
CA GLU A 862 -36.20 -12.09 4.99
C GLU A 862 -37.21 -11.17 5.68
N LEU A 863 -36.76 -10.32 6.61
CA LEU A 863 -37.59 -9.38 7.36
C LEU A 863 -37.89 -8.09 6.58
N PHE A 864 -36.95 -7.65 5.74
CA PHE A 864 -37.05 -6.42 4.94
C PHE A 864 -36.74 -6.73 3.48
N ALA A 865 -37.79 -6.84 2.64
CA ALA A 865 -37.69 -7.29 1.26
C ALA A 865 -36.74 -6.46 0.36
N ASP A 866 -36.53 -5.18 0.69
CA ASP A 866 -35.67 -4.25 -0.06
C ASP A 866 -34.28 -4.05 0.59
N ALA A 867 -33.94 -4.80 1.64
CA ALA A 867 -32.66 -4.63 2.33
C ALA A 867 -31.47 -5.19 1.52
N PRO A 868 -30.33 -4.49 1.50
CA PRO A 868 -29.11 -5.00 0.87
C PRO A 868 -28.64 -6.29 1.57
N ARG A 869 -28.12 -7.26 0.80
CA ARG A 869 -27.57 -8.54 1.33
C ARG A 869 -26.49 -8.34 2.41
N ARG A 870 -25.76 -7.22 2.35
CA ARG A 870 -24.73 -6.83 3.32
C ARG A 870 -25.23 -5.73 4.27
N SER A 871 -26.37 -5.94 4.92
CA SER A 871 -26.95 -4.99 5.88
C SER A 871 -26.28 -5.02 7.27
N GLY A 872 -25.48 -6.06 7.55
CA GLY A 872 -24.71 -6.17 8.78
C GLY A 872 -23.43 -5.33 8.77
N PHE A 873 -22.88 -5.06 9.95
CA PHE A 873 -21.59 -4.43 10.12
C PHE A 873 -20.88 -4.91 11.40
N SER A 874 -19.55 -4.89 11.39
CA SER A 874 -18.70 -5.05 12.57
C SER A 874 -17.50 -4.11 12.54
N GLY A 875 -17.14 -3.57 13.69
CA GLY A 875 -15.99 -2.69 13.87
C GLY A 875 -15.26 -3.04 15.16
N LYS A 876 -13.93 -3.02 15.13
CA LYS A 876 -13.10 -3.31 16.30
C LYS A 876 -11.86 -2.42 16.32
N VAL A 877 -11.56 -1.80 17.46
CA VAL A 877 -10.41 -0.91 17.60
C VAL A 877 -9.97 -0.70 19.04
N ALA A 878 -8.69 -0.40 19.26
CA ALA A 878 -8.17 -0.05 20.58
C ALA A 878 -8.17 1.47 20.80
N LEU A 879 -8.90 1.96 21.81
CA LEU A 879 -8.92 3.37 22.21
C LEU A 879 -7.78 3.64 23.20
N ARG A 880 -6.63 4.12 22.71
CA ARG A 880 -5.40 4.28 23.50
C ARG A 880 -4.94 5.74 23.57
N GLY A 881 -4.73 6.23 24.79
CA GLY A 881 -4.15 7.55 25.08
C GLY A 881 -5.16 8.54 25.67
N LYS A 882 -4.67 9.62 26.29
CA LYS A 882 -5.52 10.62 26.98
C LYS A 882 -6.52 11.34 26.07
N TRP A 883 -6.25 11.41 24.78
CA TRP A 883 -7.10 12.12 23.81
C TRP A 883 -8.42 11.40 23.52
N CYS A 884 -8.53 10.10 23.85
CA CYS A 884 -9.77 9.32 23.73
C CYS A 884 -10.38 8.98 25.09
N GLU A 885 -9.97 9.67 26.17
CA GLU A 885 -10.60 9.56 27.49
C GLU A 885 -11.86 10.43 27.55
N GLY A 886 -12.89 9.95 28.27
CA GLY A 886 -14.16 10.66 28.44
C GLY A 886 -15.37 9.80 28.08
N ARG A 887 -16.54 10.44 28.06
CA ARG A 887 -17.81 9.81 27.72
C ARG A 887 -18.16 10.07 26.26
N PHE A 888 -18.52 9.02 25.55
CA PHE A 888 -18.83 9.07 24.12
C PHE A 888 -20.21 8.49 23.85
N ARG A 889 -20.98 9.18 23.02
CA ARG A 889 -22.19 8.66 22.37
C ARG A 889 -21.82 7.99 21.07
N ILE A 890 -22.51 6.90 20.73
CA ILE A 890 -22.22 6.14 19.51
C ILE A 890 -23.20 6.53 18.40
N GLY A 891 -22.66 7.08 17.32
CA GLY A 891 -23.35 7.31 16.06
C GLY A 891 -22.93 6.34 14.97
N LEU A 892 -23.81 6.12 14.01
CA LEU A 892 -23.64 5.28 12.84
C LEU A 892 -23.79 6.15 11.59
N ILE A 893 -22.86 6.02 10.65
CA ILE A 893 -22.86 6.73 9.37
C ILE A 893 -22.82 5.71 8.26
N ASN A 894 -23.80 5.75 7.36
CA ASN A 894 -23.75 4.98 6.12
C ASN A 894 -23.55 5.93 4.94
N VAL A 895 -22.52 5.70 4.14
CA VAL A 895 -22.21 6.51 2.95
C VAL A 895 -22.49 5.71 1.69
N VAL A 896 -23.45 6.18 0.90
CA VAL A 896 -23.87 5.56 -0.37
C VAL A 896 -23.65 6.57 -1.48
N ASN A 897 -22.79 6.25 -2.45
CA ASN A 897 -22.50 7.12 -3.61
C ASN A 897 -22.11 8.56 -3.22
N GLY A 898 -21.35 8.73 -2.13
CA GLY A 898 -20.94 10.04 -1.61
C GLY A 898 -22.02 10.83 -0.86
N GLN A 899 -23.20 10.23 -0.62
CA GLN A 899 -24.25 10.79 0.22
C GLN A 899 -24.30 10.06 1.57
N GLY A 900 -24.43 10.81 2.66
CA GLY A 900 -24.44 10.28 4.02
C GLY A 900 -25.83 10.12 4.60
N ALA A 901 -26.01 9.07 5.40
CA ALA A 901 -27.11 8.92 6.35
C ALA A 901 -26.55 8.75 7.77
N PHE A 902 -27.08 9.52 8.73
CA PHE A 902 -26.63 9.50 10.12
C PHE A 902 -27.71 8.95 11.06
N GLN A 903 -27.31 8.06 11.97
CA GLN A 903 -28.15 7.49 13.02
C GLN A 903 -27.41 7.53 14.36
N LEU A 904 -27.92 8.27 15.34
CA LEU A 904 -27.43 8.24 16.71
C LEU A 904 -28.10 7.10 17.50
N THR A 905 -27.30 6.22 18.06
CA THR A 905 -27.77 5.07 18.85
C THR A 905 -28.10 5.51 20.29
N PRO A 906 -28.89 4.73 21.04
CA PRO A 906 -29.13 4.99 22.46
C PRO A 906 -27.96 4.53 23.35
N ILE A 907 -26.78 4.24 22.80
CA ILE A 907 -25.68 3.62 23.56
C ILE A 907 -24.55 4.61 23.75
N GLN A 908 -24.02 4.62 24.98
CA GLN A 908 -22.92 5.46 25.43
C GLN A 908 -21.84 4.59 26.07
N ILE A 909 -20.60 5.04 25.95
CA ILE A 909 -19.44 4.39 26.57
C ILE A 909 -18.63 5.42 27.35
N GLU A 910 -17.94 4.96 28.39
CA GLU A 910 -16.97 5.75 29.15
C GLU A 910 -15.59 5.13 29.02
N VAL A 911 -14.60 5.92 28.61
CA VAL A 911 -13.22 5.49 28.40
C VAL A 911 -12.32 6.17 29.43
N GLU A 912 -11.62 5.38 30.24
CA GLU A 912 -10.72 5.88 31.28
C GLU A 912 -9.48 4.98 31.39
N GLY A 913 -8.28 5.56 31.32
CA GLY A 913 -7.03 4.82 31.39
C GLY A 913 -6.83 3.86 30.19
N GLY A 914 -7.37 4.21 29.03
CA GLY A 914 -7.30 3.39 27.81
C GLY A 914 -8.19 2.13 27.83
N GLN A 915 -9.20 2.09 28.70
CA GLN A 915 -10.19 1.01 28.78
C GLN A 915 -11.60 1.58 28.76
N ILE A 916 -12.52 0.89 28.10
CA ILE A 916 -13.96 1.14 28.21
C ILE A 916 -14.37 0.64 29.60
N ARG A 917 -14.81 1.52 30.48
CA ARG A 917 -15.19 1.23 31.88
C ARG A 917 -16.66 0.92 32.05
N SER A 918 -17.51 1.62 31.32
CA SER A 918 -18.96 1.50 31.44
C SER A 918 -19.63 1.61 30.07
N ILE A 919 -20.78 0.95 29.94
CA ILE A 919 -21.69 1.05 28.79
C ILE A 919 -23.07 1.42 29.37
N VAL A 920 -23.66 2.50 28.88
CA VAL A 920 -24.96 3.00 29.35
C VAL A 920 -25.93 3.12 28.19
N ARG A 921 -27.20 2.76 28.42
CA ARG A 921 -28.27 2.93 27.44
C ARG A 921 -29.16 4.12 27.82
N SER A 922 -29.16 5.16 26.99
CA SER A 922 -29.97 6.37 27.15
C SER A 922 -30.47 6.85 25.78
N ALA A 923 -31.79 6.98 25.62
CA ALA A 923 -32.38 7.43 24.36
C ALA A 923 -32.10 8.94 24.16
N PRO A 924 -31.54 9.36 23.01
CA PRO A 924 -31.22 10.76 22.78
C PRO A 924 -32.49 11.59 22.49
N SER A 925 -32.50 12.86 22.92
CA SER A 925 -33.53 13.82 22.50
C SER A 925 -33.29 14.28 21.05
N ASN A 926 -34.35 14.79 20.40
CA ASN A 926 -34.23 15.32 19.03
C ASN A 926 -33.20 16.47 18.93
N ASP A 927 -33.13 17.33 19.96
CA ASP A 927 -32.16 18.42 20.00
C ASP A 927 -30.71 17.90 20.06
N LEU A 928 -30.47 16.84 20.84
CA LEU A 928 -29.16 16.20 20.96
C LEU A 928 -28.74 15.53 19.65
N VAL A 929 -29.66 14.80 19.00
CA VAL A 929 -29.43 14.21 17.68
C VAL A 929 -28.99 15.28 16.68
N LEU A 930 -29.73 16.40 16.62
CA LEU A 930 -29.44 17.48 15.67
C LEU A 930 -28.13 18.21 16.02
N SER A 931 -27.73 18.23 17.29
CA SER A 931 -26.46 18.79 17.74
C SER A 931 -25.27 17.91 17.34
N ASP A 932 -25.35 16.60 17.59
CA ASP A 932 -24.28 15.66 17.23
C ASP A 932 -24.18 15.49 15.71
N PHE A 933 -25.31 15.46 15.00
CA PHE A 933 -25.32 15.46 13.54
C PHE A 933 -24.61 16.69 12.96
N ARG A 934 -24.83 17.87 13.55
CA ARG A 934 -24.11 19.09 13.16
C ARG A 934 -22.60 18.89 13.34
N ARG A 935 -22.13 18.42 14.49
CA ARG A 935 -20.68 18.16 14.68
C ARG A 935 -20.12 17.24 13.60
N VAL A 936 -20.81 16.13 13.32
CA VAL A 936 -20.40 15.14 12.30
C VAL A 936 -20.37 15.72 10.88
N SER A 937 -21.40 16.48 10.49
CA SER A 937 -21.51 17.03 9.13
C SER A 937 -20.51 18.14 8.83
N HIS A 938 -19.87 18.72 9.85
CA HIS A 938 -18.89 19.80 9.72
C HIS A 938 -17.45 19.30 9.58
N SER A 939 -17.19 18.00 9.77
CA SER A 939 -15.89 17.37 9.56
C SER A 939 -15.66 16.96 8.10
N ASP A 940 -15.90 17.89 7.17
CA ASP A 940 -15.78 17.67 5.71
C ASP A 940 -14.51 18.30 5.09
N GLY A 941 -13.59 18.80 5.92
CA GLY A 941 -12.31 19.37 5.49
C GLY A 941 -12.39 20.74 4.82
N LEU A 942 -13.54 21.43 4.88
CA LEU A 942 -13.69 22.81 4.42
C LEU A 942 -13.33 23.81 5.53
N MET A 943 -12.39 24.71 5.25
CA MET A 943 -12.12 25.85 6.13
C MET A 943 -13.27 26.86 6.05
N ARG A 944 -13.99 27.02 7.16
CA ARG A 944 -15.07 27.99 7.34
C ARG A 944 -14.59 29.19 8.15
N ASN A 945 -15.34 30.28 8.14
CA ASN A 945 -15.05 31.55 8.84
C ASN A 945 -13.84 32.34 8.32
N VAL A 946 -13.13 31.84 7.31
CA VAL A 946 -11.98 32.50 6.68
C VAL A 946 -12.25 32.84 5.22
N LYS A 947 -11.52 33.83 4.69
CA LYS A 947 -11.53 34.18 3.26
C LYS A 947 -10.92 33.05 2.41
N LEU A 948 -11.58 32.67 1.34
CA LEU A 948 -11.19 31.63 0.37
C LEU A 948 -10.86 32.23 -1.01
N SER A 949 -9.84 31.66 -1.67
CA SER A 949 -9.32 32.13 -2.97
C SER A 949 -10.09 31.66 -4.19
N GLY A 950 -10.98 30.70 -4.01
CA GLY A 950 -11.82 30.12 -5.03
C GLY A 950 -12.85 29.19 -4.41
N VAL A 951 -13.69 28.61 -5.27
CA VAL A 951 -14.78 27.71 -4.90
C VAL A 951 -14.51 26.35 -5.54
N GLY A 952 -14.63 25.27 -4.76
CA GLY A 952 -14.41 23.89 -5.21
C GLY A 952 -12.94 23.50 -5.49
N LYS A 953 -12.69 22.20 -5.68
CA LYS A 953 -11.35 21.61 -5.93
C LYS A 953 -11.22 20.90 -7.29
N GLN A 954 -12.30 20.83 -8.07
CA GLN A 954 -12.40 20.12 -9.34
C GLN A 954 -13.00 21.04 -10.43
N PRO A 955 -12.78 20.75 -11.72
CA PRO A 955 -13.50 21.36 -12.83
C PRO A 955 -15.01 21.39 -12.61
N MET A 956 -15.64 22.55 -12.80
CA MET A 956 -17.09 22.70 -12.65
C MET A 956 -17.72 23.46 -13.82
N HIS A 957 -18.99 23.18 -14.11
CA HIS A 957 -19.76 23.79 -15.17
C HIS A 957 -21.05 24.46 -14.64
N PRO A 958 -21.58 25.51 -15.30
CA PRO A 958 -22.81 26.16 -14.86
C PRO A 958 -24.02 25.23 -14.95
N TYR A 959 -24.86 25.20 -13.93
CA TYR A 959 -26.12 24.45 -13.95
C TYR A 959 -27.16 25.15 -14.83
N THR A 960 -27.53 24.52 -15.95
CA THR A 960 -28.47 25.08 -16.95
C THR A 960 -29.87 24.47 -16.91
N ALA A 961 -30.09 23.40 -16.15
CA ALA A 961 -31.33 22.61 -16.15
C ALA A 961 -32.41 23.09 -15.15
N GLY A 962 -32.16 24.19 -14.42
CA GLY A 962 -33.12 24.74 -13.45
C GLY A 962 -32.60 26.02 -12.76
N ALA A 963 -33.46 26.66 -11.98
CA ALA A 963 -33.11 27.88 -11.23
C ALA A 963 -32.57 27.55 -9.82
N LEU A 964 -31.63 28.38 -9.34
CA LEU A 964 -31.23 28.44 -7.94
C LEU A 964 -32.29 29.23 -7.15
N GLU A 965 -33.03 28.53 -6.31
CA GLU A 965 -33.99 29.09 -5.34
C GLU A 965 -33.25 29.44 -4.05
N TYR A 966 -33.59 30.58 -3.44
CA TYR A 966 -32.97 30.99 -2.18
C TYR A 966 -33.86 31.93 -1.37
N PHE A 967 -33.56 32.00 -0.07
CA PHE A 967 -34.08 33.01 0.85
C PHE A 967 -33.07 33.24 1.98
N ILE A 968 -32.94 34.49 2.43
CA ILE A 968 -32.07 34.87 3.55
C ILE A 968 -32.97 35.20 4.74
N ASP A 969 -32.87 34.39 5.80
CA ASP A 969 -33.63 34.56 7.03
C ASP A 969 -33.04 35.69 7.90
N GLU A 970 -31.70 35.74 8.01
CA GLU A 970 -30.98 36.67 8.88
C GLU A 970 -29.69 37.15 8.20
N PHE A 971 -29.35 38.44 8.35
CA PHE A 971 -28.10 39.04 7.90
C PHE A 971 -27.71 40.19 8.85
N SER A 972 -26.49 40.16 9.40
CA SER A 972 -26.01 41.15 10.38
C SER A 972 -26.27 42.60 9.94
N GLY A 973 -26.97 43.36 10.79
CA GLY A 973 -27.23 44.79 10.58
C GLY A 973 -28.32 45.13 9.56
N LEU A 974 -29.00 44.13 8.96
CA LEU A 974 -30.02 44.36 7.93
C LEU A 974 -31.31 43.55 8.13
N LEU A 975 -31.20 42.25 8.44
CA LEU A 975 -32.33 41.32 8.48
C LEU A 975 -32.28 40.45 9.74
N GLY A 976 -33.43 40.27 10.39
CA GLY A 976 -33.55 39.59 11.67
C GLY A 976 -33.06 40.44 12.86
N ASP A 977 -32.88 39.81 14.02
CA ASP A 977 -32.47 40.47 15.27
C ASP A 977 -30.93 40.56 15.44
N LEU A 978 -30.17 40.44 14.34
CA LEU A 978 -28.71 40.46 14.38
C LEU A 978 -28.18 41.90 14.33
N PRO A 979 -27.47 42.41 15.36
CA PRO A 979 -26.95 43.76 15.38
C PRO A 979 -25.85 43.96 14.33
N LEU A 980 -25.62 45.23 13.95
CA LEU A 980 -24.47 45.61 13.13
C LEU A 980 -23.17 45.23 13.87
N PRO A 981 -22.17 44.62 13.21
CA PRO A 981 -20.90 44.27 13.85
C PRO A 981 -20.23 45.51 14.45
N SER A 982 -19.85 45.46 15.73
CA SER A 982 -19.36 46.61 16.50
C SER A 982 -17.86 46.92 16.32
N GLY A 983 -17.15 46.18 15.45
CA GLY A 983 -15.71 46.36 15.22
C GLY A 983 -15.14 45.32 14.24
N PRO A 984 -13.84 45.45 13.89
CA PRO A 984 -13.18 44.61 12.88
C PRO A 984 -12.94 43.14 13.33
N GLU A 985 -13.13 42.84 14.61
CA GLU A 985 -13.04 41.49 15.19
C GLU A 985 -14.42 40.82 15.34
N THR A 986 -15.49 41.47 14.89
CA THR A 986 -16.86 40.95 14.99
C THR A 986 -17.27 40.34 13.64
N PRO A 987 -17.74 39.07 13.59
CA PRO A 987 -18.08 38.42 12.33
C PRO A 987 -19.36 38.97 11.73
N VAL A 988 -19.45 38.95 10.40
CA VAL A 988 -20.70 39.15 9.68
C VAL A 988 -21.40 37.79 9.60
N MET A 989 -22.62 37.72 10.14
CA MET A 989 -23.41 36.50 10.25
C MET A 989 -24.52 36.48 9.19
N ILE A 990 -24.76 35.32 8.61
CA ILE A 990 -25.83 35.09 7.65
C ILE A 990 -26.51 33.73 7.89
N ARG A 991 -27.82 33.67 7.68
CA ARG A 991 -28.61 32.44 7.71
C ARG A 991 -29.70 32.46 6.65
N GLY A 992 -29.98 31.32 6.05
CA GLY A 992 -31.01 31.21 5.02
C GLY A 992 -31.25 29.78 4.55
N TRP A 993 -31.81 29.64 3.34
CA TRP A 993 -31.86 28.38 2.60
C TRP A 993 -31.65 28.62 1.11
N MET A 994 -31.05 27.63 0.42
CA MET A 994 -30.89 27.64 -1.04
C MET A 994 -30.78 26.23 -1.62
N PHE A 995 -31.30 26.04 -2.83
CA PHE A 995 -31.20 24.79 -3.57
C PHE A 995 -31.52 24.95 -5.07
N PHE A 996 -31.10 24.00 -5.89
CA PHE A 996 -31.49 23.94 -7.29
C PHE A 996 -32.77 23.13 -7.48
N ARG A 997 -33.70 23.63 -8.28
CA ARG A 997 -34.82 22.79 -8.75
C ARG A 997 -34.29 21.65 -9.61
N ASN A 998 -34.94 20.50 -9.51
CA ASN A 998 -34.63 19.26 -10.23
C ASN A 998 -33.30 18.57 -9.84
N LEU A 999 -32.60 19.05 -8.81
CA LEU A 999 -31.45 18.35 -8.23
C LEU A 999 -31.81 17.81 -6.85
N SER A 1000 -31.64 16.51 -6.67
CA SER A 1000 -31.94 15.81 -5.41
C SER A 1000 -30.87 16.00 -4.33
N ARG A 1001 -29.95 16.96 -4.51
CA ARG A 1001 -28.78 17.17 -3.65
C ARG A 1001 -28.65 18.64 -3.26
N ALA A 1002 -28.40 18.91 -1.98
CA ALA A 1002 -28.23 20.29 -1.50
C ALA A 1002 -26.87 20.86 -1.97
N GLY A 1003 -25.81 20.05 -1.85
CA GLY A 1003 -24.44 20.43 -2.22
C GLY A 1003 -23.76 21.36 -1.22
N GLN A 1004 -22.64 21.95 -1.63
CA GLN A 1004 -21.86 22.90 -0.84
C GLN A 1004 -22.29 24.34 -1.12
N VAL A 1005 -22.26 25.17 -0.09
CA VAL A 1005 -22.78 26.54 -0.13
C VAL A 1005 -21.70 27.53 0.27
N TYR A 1006 -21.59 28.61 -0.50
CA TYR A 1006 -20.59 29.65 -0.33
C TYR A 1006 -21.25 31.02 -0.37
N GLY A 1007 -20.77 31.92 0.47
CA GLY A 1007 -21.02 33.35 0.36
C GLY A 1007 -19.86 34.02 -0.36
N GLY A 1008 -20.16 34.99 -1.21
CA GLY A 1008 -19.16 35.79 -1.91
C GLY A 1008 -19.39 37.29 -1.74
N LEU A 1009 -18.32 38.06 -1.83
CA LEU A 1009 -18.31 39.52 -1.81
C LEU A 1009 -17.66 40.02 -3.09
N VAL A 1010 -18.43 40.73 -3.91
CA VAL A 1010 -18.01 41.29 -5.21
C VAL A 1010 -17.74 42.78 -5.04
N SER A 1011 -16.51 43.23 -5.30
CA SER A 1011 -16.18 44.65 -5.19
C SER A 1011 -16.89 45.49 -6.25
N GLU A 1012 -17.49 46.62 -5.86
CA GLU A 1012 -18.11 47.56 -6.81
C GLU A 1012 -17.06 48.38 -7.58
N SER A 1013 -15.88 48.61 -7.00
CA SER A 1013 -14.83 49.46 -7.59
C SER A 1013 -13.63 48.69 -8.15
N GLY A 1014 -13.37 47.47 -7.67
CA GLY A 1014 -12.22 46.63 -8.07
C GLY A 1014 -12.58 45.32 -8.79
N GLU A 1015 -11.62 44.73 -9.51
CA GLU A 1015 -11.78 43.42 -10.19
C GLU A 1015 -11.51 42.26 -9.22
N GLU A 1016 -12.23 42.24 -8.08
CA GLU A 1016 -12.05 41.22 -7.04
C GLU A 1016 -13.38 40.62 -6.56
N ILE A 1017 -13.32 39.32 -6.25
CA ILE A 1017 -14.36 38.55 -5.58
C ILE A 1017 -13.71 37.68 -4.51
N ILE A 1018 -14.30 37.64 -3.32
CA ILE A 1018 -13.81 36.90 -2.16
C ILE A 1018 -14.90 35.97 -1.68
N PHE A 1019 -14.54 34.73 -1.34
CA PHE A 1019 -15.50 33.72 -0.89
C PHE A 1019 -15.29 33.33 0.56
N PHE A 1020 -16.31 32.73 1.16
CA PHE A 1020 -16.23 31.96 2.40
C PHE A 1020 -17.22 30.80 2.34
N ALA A 1021 -16.85 29.65 2.91
CA ALA A 1021 -17.72 28.50 2.99
C ALA A 1021 -18.75 28.65 4.11
N MET A 1022 -19.98 28.19 3.86
CA MET A 1022 -21.08 28.20 4.82
C MET A 1022 -21.46 26.76 5.22
N GLU A 1023 -22.09 26.63 6.38
CA GLU A 1023 -22.57 25.38 6.96
C GLU A 1023 -23.94 25.03 6.37
N ARG A 1024 -24.15 23.76 6.00
CA ARG A 1024 -25.47 23.25 5.59
C ARG A 1024 -26.28 22.85 6.82
N MET A 1025 -27.59 23.11 6.78
CA MET A 1025 -28.51 22.80 7.87
C MET A 1025 -29.81 22.17 7.35
N ALA A 1026 -30.38 21.26 8.13
CA ALA A 1026 -31.67 20.65 7.82
C ALA A 1026 -32.81 21.69 7.90
N ARG A 1027 -33.69 21.73 6.89
CA ARG A 1027 -34.85 22.64 6.80
C ARG A 1027 -36.10 21.92 6.29
N ALA A 1028 -36.68 21.10 7.15
CA ALA A 1028 -37.87 20.31 6.83
C ALA A 1028 -39.12 21.18 6.52
N ASP A 1029 -39.15 22.42 7.00
CA ASP A 1029 -40.19 23.41 6.68
C ASP A 1029 -40.17 23.82 5.21
N VAL A 1030 -38.99 23.91 4.59
CA VAL A 1030 -38.84 24.24 3.15
C VAL A 1030 -39.42 23.11 2.29
N GLY A 1031 -39.21 21.86 2.69
CA GLY A 1031 -39.77 20.66 2.04
C GLY A 1031 -41.32 20.62 2.02
N LYS A 1032 -41.99 21.37 2.90
CA LYS A 1032 -43.47 21.50 2.89
C LYS A 1032 -43.96 22.38 1.75
N VAL A 1033 -43.15 23.35 1.32
CA VAL A 1033 -43.47 24.30 0.25
C VAL A 1033 -42.92 23.79 -1.10
N TYR A 1034 -41.68 23.29 -1.08
CA TYR A 1034 -40.97 22.75 -2.23
C TYR A 1034 -40.72 21.26 -2.03
N ARG A 1035 -41.58 20.41 -2.60
CA ARG A 1035 -41.53 18.96 -2.38
C ARG A 1035 -40.24 18.29 -2.88
N ASP A 1036 -39.55 18.91 -3.83
CA ASP A 1036 -38.28 18.47 -4.40
C ASP A 1036 -37.05 19.01 -3.65
N ALA A 1037 -37.24 19.83 -2.61
CA ALA A 1037 -36.13 20.37 -1.83
C ALA A 1037 -35.41 19.25 -1.05
N PRO A 1038 -34.06 19.14 -1.19
CA PRO A 1038 -33.26 18.25 -0.36
C PRO A 1038 -33.42 18.52 1.16
N LEU A 1039 -33.00 17.59 2.01
CA LEU A 1039 -33.13 17.75 3.47
C LEU A 1039 -32.32 18.92 4.02
N CYS A 1040 -31.06 19.04 3.57
CA CYS A 1040 -30.08 20.01 4.08
C CYS A 1040 -30.03 21.33 3.27
N VAL A 1041 -31.17 21.85 2.83
CA VAL A 1041 -31.20 23.09 2.02
C VAL A 1041 -30.92 24.38 2.78
N GLY A 1042 -30.97 24.35 4.12
CA GLY A 1042 -30.59 25.49 4.95
C GLY A 1042 -29.10 25.78 4.88
N PHE A 1043 -28.73 27.04 5.15
CA PHE A 1043 -27.34 27.43 5.35
C PHE A 1043 -27.17 28.43 6.50
N ARG A 1044 -25.98 28.42 7.10
CA ARG A 1044 -25.51 29.41 8.07
C ARG A 1044 -24.04 29.73 7.82
N GLY A 1045 -23.66 31.00 7.87
CA GLY A 1045 -22.29 31.44 7.65
C GLY A 1045 -21.88 32.51 8.65
N ALA A 1046 -20.61 32.51 8.99
CA ALA A 1046 -19.93 33.61 9.63
C ALA A 1046 -18.67 33.90 8.81
N PHE A 1047 -18.27 35.16 8.64
CA PHE A 1047 -16.96 35.49 8.09
C PHE A 1047 -16.33 36.66 8.81
N MET A 1048 -15.01 36.58 9.00
CA MET A 1048 -14.20 37.63 9.61
C MET A 1048 -13.57 38.50 8.50
N PRO A 1049 -13.94 39.78 8.37
CA PRO A 1049 -13.44 40.62 7.27
C PRO A 1049 -11.92 40.85 7.28
N ARG A 1050 -11.26 40.74 8.45
CA ARG A 1050 -9.80 40.90 8.60
C ARG A 1050 -8.99 39.60 8.50
N GLU A 1051 -9.59 38.42 8.67
CA GLU A 1051 -8.83 37.15 8.74
C GLU A 1051 -8.76 36.42 7.38
N GLY A 1052 -7.60 35.82 7.06
CA GLY A 1052 -7.35 35.04 5.84
C GLY A 1052 -6.16 35.53 5.00
N TYR A 1053 -5.95 34.94 3.82
CA TYR A 1053 -4.78 35.18 2.94
C TYR A 1053 -4.84 36.50 2.13
N ALA A 1054 -5.95 37.25 2.21
CA ALA A 1054 -6.19 38.47 1.45
C ALA A 1054 -6.13 39.73 2.36
N ARG A 1055 -5.86 40.90 1.76
CA ARG A 1055 -5.85 42.21 2.45
C ARG A 1055 -7.19 42.46 3.18
N PRO A 1056 -7.22 43.34 4.21
CA PRO A 1056 -8.47 43.82 4.79
C PRO A 1056 -9.39 44.36 3.69
N LEU A 1057 -10.70 44.11 3.83
CA LEU A 1057 -11.70 44.59 2.87
C LEU A 1057 -11.84 46.11 3.00
N ASP A 1058 -11.88 46.82 1.88
CA ASP A 1058 -11.97 48.28 1.85
C ASP A 1058 -12.83 48.74 0.65
N GLY A 1059 -13.85 49.55 0.91
CA GLY A 1059 -14.86 49.98 -0.07
C GLY A 1059 -16.17 49.19 -0.03
N VAL A 1060 -16.97 49.32 -1.09
CA VAL A 1060 -18.33 48.75 -1.19
C VAL A 1060 -18.30 47.40 -1.90
N TYR A 1061 -18.92 46.39 -1.30
CA TYR A 1061 -19.02 45.04 -1.85
C TYR A 1061 -20.46 44.56 -1.87
N ARG A 1062 -20.85 43.87 -2.96
CA ARG A 1062 -22.15 43.22 -3.10
C ARG A 1062 -22.08 41.74 -2.75
N PHE A 1063 -23.11 41.25 -2.08
CA PHE A 1063 -23.17 39.88 -1.65
C PHE A 1063 -23.70 38.95 -2.75
N ILE A 1064 -23.02 37.81 -2.96
CA ILE A 1064 -23.41 36.78 -3.92
C ILE A 1064 -23.50 35.42 -3.22
N LEU A 1065 -24.59 34.70 -3.46
CA LEU A 1065 -24.75 33.31 -3.02
C LEU A 1065 -24.27 32.38 -4.13
N VAL A 1066 -23.48 31.37 -3.78
CA VAL A 1066 -23.00 30.35 -4.71
C VAL A 1066 -23.30 28.96 -4.15
N ASN A 1067 -23.92 28.11 -4.97
CA ASN A 1067 -24.19 26.72 -4.63
C ASN A 1067 -23.47 25.78 -5.61
N VAL A 1068 -22.84 24.73 -5.09
CA VAL A 1068 -22.07 23.74 -5.85
C VAL A 1068 -22.60 22.34 -5.55
N VAL A 1069 -23.01 21.61 -6.58
CA VAL A 1069 -23.52 20.24 -6.47
C VAL A 1069 -22.73 19.34 -7.42
N GLY A 1070 -21.76 18.58 -6.91
CA GLY A 1070 -20.90 17.75 -7.76
C GLY A 1070 -20.02 18.59 -8.68
N ASP A 1071 -20.14 18.39 -9.98
CA ASP A 1071 -19.45 19.12 -11.05
C ASP A 1071 -20.24 20.33 -11.57
N VAL A 1072 -21.39 20.66 -10.98
CA VAL A 1072 -22.19 21.83 -11.38
C VAL A 1072 -22.24 22.91 -10.31
N TYR A 1073 -22.30 24.17 -10.73
CA TYR A 1073 -22.45 25.33 -9.83
C TYR A 1073 -23.49 26.32 -10.34
N GLY A 1074 -23.91 27.22 -9.47
CA GLY A 1074 -24.78 28.35 -9.82
C GLY A 1074 -24.82 29.41 -8.73
N SER A 1075 -25.19 30.61 -9.13
CA SER A 1075 -25.03 31.82 -8.32
C SER A 1075 -26.24 32.76 -8.37
N ARG A 1076 -26.40 33.55 -7.32
CA ARG A 1076 -27.38 34.64 -7.21
C ARG A 1076 -26.75 35.84 -6.52
N LEU A 1077 -26.53 36.92 -7.28
CA LEU A 1077 -26.18 38.23 -6.73
C LEU A 1077 -27.41 38.81 -6.02
N THR A 1078 -27.24 39.29 -4.78
CA THR A 1078 -28.33 39.81 -3.96
C THR A 1078 -28.37 41.35 -3.99
N ASP A 1079 -29.45 41.93 -3.45
CA ASP A 1079 -29.60 43.36 -3.24
C ASP A 1079 -28.83 43.87 -2.02
N ILE A 1080 -28.01 43.05 -1.36
CA ILE A 1080 -27.30 43.40 -0.14
C ILE A 1080 -25.91 43.96 -0.48
N ALA A 1081 -25.65 45.20 -0.07
CA ALA A 1081 -24.37 45.86 -0.16
C ALA A 1081 -23.78 46.09 1.24
N VAL A 1082 -22.47 45.87 1.38
CA VAL A 1082 -21.71 46.06 2.62
C VAL A 1082 -20.53 46.99 2.35
N THR A 1083 -20.41 48.04 3.16
CA THR A 1083 -19.28 48.98 3.08
C THR A 1083 -18.26 48.65 4.17
N PHE A 1084 -17.01 48.45 3.77
CA PHE A 1084 -15.89 48.19 4.68
C PHE A 1084 -14.88 49.35 4.69
N ASP A 1085 -14.25 49.56 5.85
CA ASP A 1085 -13.07 50.43 6.03
C ASP A 1085 -12.03 49.67 6.86
N ASP A 1086 -10.90 49.32 6.24
CA ASP A 1086 -9.84 48.48 6.82
C ASP A 1086 -10.40 47.21 7.54
N GLY A 1087 -11.38 46.55 6.91
CA GLY A 1087 -12.06 45.37 7.45
C GLY A 1087 -13.09 45.62 8.57
N ALA A 1088 -13.39 46.86 8.95
CA ALA A 1088 -14.53 47.18 9.81
C ALA A 1088 -15.79 47.41 8.96
N VAL A 1089 -16.93 46.86 9.39
CA VAL A 1089 -18.23 47.08 8.73
C VAL A 1089 -18.77 48.45 9.09
N LEU A 1090 -18.91 49.35 8.11
CA LEU A 1090 -19.46 50.69 8.30
C LEU A 1090 -20.98 50.71 8.15
N THR A 1091 -21.48 50.15 7.05
CA THR A 1091 -22.91 50.09 6.73
C THR A 1091 -23.26 48.79 6.04
N VAL A 1092 -24.49 48.32 6.25
CA VAL A 1092 -25.13 47.25 5.49
C VAL A 1092 -26.48 47.78 5.01
N GLU A 1093 -26.71 47.79 3.71
CA GLU A 1093 -27.92 48.36 3.12
C GLU A 1093 -28.42 47.55 1.92
N ARG A 1094 -29.65 47.85 1.49
CA ARG A 1094 -30.21 47.29 0.25
C ARG A 1094 -30.01 48.27 -0.89
N THR A 1095 -29.45 47.79 -1.99
CA THR A 1095 -29.20 48.57 -3.20
C THR A 1095 -29.68 47.79 -4.41
N ASP A 1096 -30.40 48.44 -5.32
CA ASP A 1096 -30.90 47.81 -6.54
C ASP A 1096 -29.75 47.18 -7.35
N VAL A 1097 -30.01 45.99 -7.90
CA VAL A 1097 -29.05 45.25 -8.74
C VAL A 1097 -29.32 45.57 -10.21
N GLN A 1098 -28.33 46.12 -10.91
CA GLN A 1098 -28.43 46.41 -12.34
C GLN A 1098 -27.89 45.23 -13.17
N PRO A 1099 -28.30 45.08 -14.45
CA PRO A 1099 -27.83 43.99 -15.30
C PRO A 1099 -26.30 43.89 -15.43
N HIS A 1100 -25.61 45.03 -15.44
CA HIS A 1100 -24.15 45.08 -15.53
C HIS A 1100 -23.44 44.57 -14.26
N ASP A 1101 -24.07 44.66 -13.10
CA ASP A 1101 -23.54 44.12 -11.83
C ASP A 1101 -23.55 42.59 -11.86
N VAL A 1102 -24.61 42.00 -12.42
CA VAL A 1102 -24.77 40.55 -12.58
C VAL A 1102 -23.72 40.01 -13.55
N GLU A 1103 -23.55 40.63 -14.72
CA GLU A 1103 -22.55 40.22 -15.71
C GLU A 1103 -21.12 40.29 -15.16
N ARG A 1104 -20.82 41.32 -14.35
CA ARG A 1104 -19.53 41.45 -13.68
C ARG A 1104 -19.31 40.35 -12.65
N ALA A 1105 -20.30 40.08 -11.80
CA ALA A 1105 -20.21 39.06 -10.77
C ALA A 1105 -19.99 37.66 -11.36
N GLU A 1106 -20.73 37.31 -12.43
CA GLU A 1106 -20.59 36.03 -13.13
C GLU A 1106 -19.21 35.90 -13.80
N ARG A 1107 -18.69 36.97 -14.41
CA ARG A 1107 -17.34 36.97 -15.01
C ARG A 1107 -16.24 36.74 -13.97
N LEU A 1108 -16.32 37.44 -12.84
CA LEU A 1108 -15.34 37.31 -11.74
C LEU A 1108 -15.43 35.93 -11.08
N LEU A 1109 -16.65 35.40 -10.93
CA LEU A 1109 -16.88 34.04 -10.42
C LEU A 1109 -16.26 32.99 -11.36
N ALA A 1110 -16.51 33.09 -12.67
CA ALA A 1110 -15.94 32.16 -13.66
C ALA A 1110 -14.40 32.15 -13.67
N ALA A 1111 -13.75 33.28 -13.38
CA ALA A 1111 -12.29 33.36 -13.27
C ALA A 1111 -11.72 32.71 -12.00
N LYS A 1112 -12.56 32.40 -11.00
CA LYS A 1112 -12.17 31.86 -9.68
C LYS A 1112 -12.68 30.44 -9.41
N ILE A 1113 -13.52 29.93 -10.29
CA ILE A 1113 -13.92 28.53 -10.36
C ILE A 1113 -12.94 27.84 -11.31
N VAL A 1114 -12.20 26.85 -10.83
CA VAL A 1114 -11.24 26.10 -11.66
C VAL A 1114 -12.03 25.41 -12.77
N SER A 1115 -11.74 25.75 -14.03
CA SER A 1115 -12.30 25.09 -15.23
C SER A 1115 -11.47 23.90 -15.65
#